data_AF-A0A927RYM5-F1
#
_entry.id   AF-A0A927RYM5-F1
#
_cell.length_a   1.000
_cell.length_b   1.000
_cell.length_c   1.000
_cell.angle_alpha   90.00
_cell.angle_beta   90.00
_cell.angle_gamma   90.00
#
_symmetry.space_group_name_H-M   'P 1'
#
loop_
_entity.id
_entity.type
_entity.pdbx_description
1 polymer ?
#
loop_
_entity_poly.entity_id
_entity_poly.type
_entity_poly.pdbx_seq_one_letter_code
_entity_poly.pdbx_strand_id
1 'polypeptide(L)'
;MKRLWYFILGFITAFVVLFGTLFGVGYYFYTEETLGWFADKAGVDVEQYVDPDAEMDVTAMTIKQIVADVSKTNNDFGNMSLNDLQKRYGLKFAKMFDNVFPMPEMVFNVPISKLASQEGLNTIVDNTKFDYVFRLAPDLLGDVAQSQLKNKEFGLLRNGQFEQFFAGVQMGSFLQTPYDYDSQQFVIEDLKNPTLTEAISVADIGILYGKLTGDDADVLAAAEYVLKDVKLKRVITGKDELFKEKTFGDVFVEKDGVVSLSIDEFIKDVYLGDILGYTPVYLEDGTTIDYWKDAHGAKVDTIMTELANIKGGEIIDGTINMDKLVETFGDAQIGEILGYKNVDGVWVDKDTDLPAEGIVKVFADLKISEMQSETLQNKISTVKISDIIECETGLMKALANSTISSIQTDVMKIKIGTILDYDYNKKTGLWSDKNDNVVSGIIAAVADLTPQTLSTGINKISIGTVLGMYQKEGVWYKDQNCTIKATGINAVLAKYTVGGDTGISVALDQIKLGEIMGLYQGKDNKWYNDEKCTIPAENLSASVADLTFATFTADKIETIVKDLKVDDIFDTEGSKLFSLISNDTNIENLPSAMQNALEEITVQDAMDLNIIELDSTAQTKLNSIFNPMSINWKTLKLKEFLSALISVIPA
;
A
#
# COMPACT_ATOMS: atom_id res chain seq x y z
N MET A 1 4.83 29.00 10.62
CA MET A 1 3.64 28.16 10.93
C MET A 1 3.98 26.68 11.16
N LYS A 2 4.45 25.91 10.16
CA LYS A 2 4.81 24.48 10.37
C LYS A 2 5.85 24.25 11.48
N ARG A 3 6.84 25.14 11.62
CA ARG A 3 7.89 25.05 12.66
C ARG A 3 7.41 25.33 14.09
N LEU A 4 6.46 26.24 14.31
CA LEU A 4 5.84 26.46 15.63
C LEU A 4 4.91 25.30 15.98
N TRP A 5 4.20 24.74 14.98
CA TRP A 5 3.48 23.49 15.13
C TRP A 5 4.40 22.34 15.50
N TYR A 6 5.55 22.17 14.84
CA TYR A 6 6.55 21.18 15.25
C TYR A 6 7.21 21.50 16.60
N PHE A 7 7.24 22.75 17.05
CA PHE A 7 7.74 23.11 18.38
C PHE A 7 6.72 22.83 19.48
N ILE A 8 5.44 23.18 19.31
CA ILE A 8 4.39 22.91 20.31
C ILE A 8 3.99 21.45 20.29
N LEU A 9 3.82 20.87 19.11
CA LEU A 9 3.65 19.43 18.96
C LEU A 9 4.92 18.72 19.41
N GLY A 10 6.11 19.24 19.13
CA GLY A 10 7.39 18.71 19.62
C GLY A 10 7.60 18.91 21.11
N PHE A 11 7.01 19.92 21.74
CA PHE A 11 7.05 20.15 23.19
C PHE A 11 6.04 19.25 23.90
N ILE A 12 4.81 19.14 23.39
CA ILE A 12 3.79 18.20 23.89
C ILE A 12 4.26 16.76 23.64
N THR A 13 4.84 16.48 22.47
CA THR A 13 5.44 15.18 22.14
C THR A 13 6.69 14.98 22.98
N ALA A 14 7.56 15.97 23.21
CA ALA A 14 8.69 15.85 24.13
C ALA A 14 8.23 15.66 25.56
N PHE A 15 7.08 16.20 25.97
CA PHE A 15 6.48 15.97 27.29
C PHE A 15 5.93 14.53 27.39
N VAL A 16 5.19 14.08 26.37
CA VAL A 16 4.68 12.70 26.23
C VAL A 16 5.83 11.69 26.06
N VAL A 17 6.92 12.08 25.40
CA VAL A 17 8.15 11.30 25.16
C VAL A 17 9.06 11.39 26.38
N LEU A 18 9.07 12.45 27.18
CA LEU A 18 9.80 12.47 28.46
C LEU A 18 9.20 11.45 29.43
N PHE A 19 7.87 11.36 29.47
CA PHE A 19 7.18 10.29 30.20
C PHE A 19 7.30 8.93 29.48
N GLY A 20 7.26 8.91 28.14
CA GLY A 20 7.31 7.71 27.31
C GLY A 20 8.69 7.04 27.20
N THR A 21 9.79 7.81 27.24
CA THR A 21 11.17 7.32 27.10
C THR A 21 11.73 6.76 28.39
N LEU A 22 11.20 7.16 29.54
CA LEU A 22 11.54 6.50 30.80
C LEU A 22 11.00 5.05 30.86
N PHE A 23 9.96 4.67 30.08
CA PHE A 23 9.38 3.30 30.14
C PHE A 23 8.90 2.65 28.81
N GLY A 24 9.33 3.09 27.62
CA GLY A 24 9.23 2.35 26.35
C GLY A 24 7.96 2.54 25.50
N VAL A 25 8.10 3.28 24.39
CA VAL A 25 7.03 3.80 23.49
C VAL A 25 6.04 2.75 22.95
N GLY A 26 6.42 1.47 22.82
CA GLY A 26 5.55 0.40 22.32
C GLY A 26 4.45 -0.05 23.30
N TYR A 27 4.66 0.09 24.60
CA TYR A 27 3.71 -0.36 25.63
C TYR A 27 2.53 0.61 25.80
N TYR A 28 2.70 1.88 25.42
CA TYR A 28 1.79 2.99 25.69
C TYR A 28 0.56 3.07 24.79
N PHE A 29 0.63 2.55 23.56
CA PHE A 29 -0.55 2.50 22.71
C PHE A 29 -1.49 1.34 23.07
N TYR A 30 -1.03 0.41 23.91
CA TYR A 30 -1.76 -0.82 24.26
C TYR A 30 -2.37 -0.79 25.67
N THR A 31 -1.92 0.10 26.54
CA THR A 31 -2.42 0.20 27.92
C THR A 31 -3.50 1.28 28.03
N GLU A 32 -4.68 0.92 28.55
CA GLU A 32 -5.80 1.87 28.82
C GLU A 32 -5.55 2.71 30.11
N GLU A 33 -4.29 2.91 30.48
CA GLU A 33 -3.92 3.60 31.72
C GLU A 33 -4.06 5.12 31.56
N THR A 34 -4.44 5.79 32.65
CA THR A 34 -4.75 7.23 32.69
C THR A 34 -3.53 8.07 33.06
N LEU A 35 -3.52 9.35 32.67
CA LEU A 35 -2.40 10.25 32.96
C LEU A 35 -2.11 10.38 34.47
N GLY A 36 -3.16 10.34 35.31
CA GLY A 36 -3.05 10.39 36.77
C GLY A 36 -2.32 9.17 37.34
N TRP A 37 -2.59 7.98 36.81
CA TRP A 37 -1.86 6.76 37.20
C TRP A 37 -0.35 6.88 36.93
N PHE A 38 0.02 7.48 35.79
CA PHE A 38 1.43 7.66 35.42
C PHE A 38 2.16 8.65 36.33
N ALA A 39 1.52 9.76 36.66
CA ALA A 39 2.15 10.75 37.49
C ALA A 39 2.33 10.29 38.94
N ASP A 40 1.39 9.52 39.48
CA ASP A 40 1.54 8.80 40.75
C ASP A 40 2.77 7.87 40.73
N LYS A 41 3.00 7.17 39.61
CA LYS A 41 4.18 6.30 39.44
C LYS A 41 5.49 7.06 39.27
N ALA A 42 5.45 8.24 38.67
CA ALA A 42 6.61 9.11 38.51
C ALA A 42 6.93 9.94 39.76
N GLY A 43 6.08 9.89 40.80
CA GLY A 43 6.20 10.73 41.99
C GLY A 43 5.94 12.22 41.71
N VAL A 44 5.19 12.52 40.65
CA VAL A 44 4.84 13.88 40.23
C VAL A 44 3.47 14.22 40.79
N ASP A 45 3.42 15.24 41.65
CA ASP A 45 2.17 15.78 42.18
C ASP A 45 1.42 16.58 41.10
N VAL A 46 0.50 15.91 40.41
CA VAL A 46 -0.25 16.48 39.26
C VAL A 46 -1.17 17.61 39.67
N GLU A 47 -1.66 17.62 40.91
CA GLU A 47 -2.57 18.66 41.41
C GLU A 47 -1.93 20.06 41.39
N GLN A 48 -0.59 20.10 41.37
CA GLN A 48 0.16 21.36 41.23
C GLN A 48 0.08 21.95 39.81
N TYR A 49 -0.10 21.11 38.80
CA TYR A 49 -0.01 21.44 37.38
C TYR A 49 -1.35 21.36 36.63
N VAL A 50 -2.35 20.70 37.23
CA VAL A 50 -3.70 20.59 36.70
C VAL A 50 -4.69 21.33 37.61
N ASP A 51 -5.60 22.06 37.01
CA ASP A 51 -6.72 22.74 37.68
C ASP A 51 -7.88 21.76 37.83
N PRO A 52 -8.32 21.45 39.08
CA PRO A 52 -9.46 20.55 39.30
C PRO A 52 -10.78 21.09 38.74
N ASP A 53 -10.87 22.39 38.44
CA ASP A 53 -12.07 23.03 37.87
C ASP A 53 -12.07 23.07 36.32
N ALA A 54 -11.16 22.35 35.68
CA ALA A 54 -11.05 22.29 34.22
C ALA A 54 -12.28 21.66 33.53
N GLU A 55 -12.54 22.07 32.28
CA GLU A 55 -13.63 21.48 31.49
C GLU A 55 -13.39 19.99 31.18
N MET A 56 -12.12 19.56 31.14
CA MET A 56 -11.71 18.18 30.96
C MET A 56 -10.72 17.76 32.04
N ASP A 57 -11.04 16.67 32.74
CA ASP A 57 -10.13 16.03 33.68
C ASP A 57 -9.11 15.17 32.92
N VAL A 58 -8.00 15.80 32.51
CA VAL A 58 -6.92 15.14 31.78
C VAL A 58 -6.23 14.05 32.60
N THR A 59 -6.35 14.09 33.93
CA THR A 59 -5.75 13.07 34.81
C THR A 59 -6.52 11.75 34.72
N ALA A 60 -7.82 11.80 34.41
CA ALA A 60 -8.66 10.64 34.17
C ALA A 60 -8.66 10.16 32.71
N MET A 61 -8.00 10.86 31.79
CA MET A 61 -7.96 10.51 30.37
C MET A 61 -6.78 9.59 30.03
N THR A 62 -7.02 8.64 29.12
CA THR A 62 -5.96 7.84 28.49
C THR A 62 -5.23 8.64 27.41
N ILE A 63 -3.98 8.28 27.11
CA ILE A 63 -3.19 8.91 26.04
C ILE A 63 -3.93 8.85 24.69
N LYS A 64 -4.62 7.74 24.40
CA LYS A 64 -5.43 7.57 23.19
C LYS A 64 -6.60 8.56 23.12
N GLN A 65 -7.27 8.82 24.24
CA GLN A 65 -8.36 9.81 24.31
C GLN A 65 -7.84 11.24 24.15
N ILE A 66 -6.69 11.56 24.74
CA ILE A 66 -6.03 12.87 24.59
C ILE A 66 -5.68 13.11 23.11
N VAL A 67 -5.04 12.14 22.44
CA VAL A 67 -4.70 12.24 21.01
C VAL A 67 -5.94 12.37 20.13
N ALA A 68 -7.00 11.63 20.43
CA ALA A 68 -8.26 11.72 19.70
C ALA A 68 -8.96 13.08 19.88
N ASP A 69 -8.92 13.67 21.07
CA ASP A 69 -9.51 14.99 21.32
C ASP A 69 -8.70 16.13 20.69
N VAL A 70 -7.37 16.08 20.81
CA VAL A 70 -6.47 17.02 20.11
C VAL A 70 -6.68 16.96 18.60
N SER A 71 -6.85 15.76 18.04
CA SER A 71 -7.11 15.56 16.61
C SER A 71 -8.46 16.15 16.16
N LYS A 72 -9.50 16.09 16.99
CA LYS A 72 -10.80 16.74 16.71
C LYS A 72 -10.72 18.26 16.81
N THR A 73 -9.90 18.75 17.72
CA THR A 73 -9.71 20.19 18.00
C THR A 73 -8.76 20.85 17.01
N ASN A 74 -8.07 20.07 16.17
CA ASN A 74 -7.06 20.50 15.21
C ASN A 74 -7.54 21.57 14.21
N ASN A 75 -8.85 21.64 13.93
CA ASN A 75 -9.41 22.68 13.06
C ASN A 75 -9.51 24.07 13.71
N ASP A 76 -9.40 24.18 15.04
CA ASP A 76 -9.58 25.45 15.77
C ASP A 76 -8.44 25.75 16.76
N PHE A 77 -7.50 24.82 16.94
CA PHE A 77 -6.38 24.97 17.87
C PHE A 77 -5.49 26.18 17.56
N GLY A 78 -5.34 26.55 16.28
CA GLY A 78 -4.62 27.77 15.90
C GLY A 78 -5.26 29.06 16.41
N ASN A 79 -6.57 29.07 16.64
CA ASN A 79 -7.31 30.23 17.14
C ASN A 79 -7.39 30.26 18.67
N MET A 80 -7.09 29.15 19.34
CA MET A 80 -7.06 29.07 20.80
C MET A 80 -5.82 29.78 21.36
N SER A 81 -5.99 30.45 22.49
CA SER A 81 -4.92 30.99 23.31
C SER A 81 -4.43 29.97 24.34
N LEU A 82 -3.30 30.23 25.01
CA LEU A 82 -2.83 29.35 26.10
C LEU A 82 -3.81 29.35 27.29
N ASN A 83 -4.54 30.44 27.52
CA ASN A 83 -5.61 30.51 28.51
C ASN A 83 -6.82 29.66 28.12
N ASP A 84 -7.17 29.61 26.84
CA ASP A 84 -8.22 28.71 26.36
C ASP A 84 -7.81 27.24 26.56
N LEU A 85 -6.53 26.92 26.33
CA LEU A 85 -5.99 25.60 26.62
C LEU A 85 -5.94 25.29 28.14
N GLN A 86 -5.56 26.27 28.97
CA GLN A 86 -5.56 26.15 30.43
C GLN A 86 -6.98 25.90 30.96
N LYS A 87 -7.98 26.60 30.44
CA LYS A 87 -9.37 26.43 30.84
C LYS A 87 -9.92 25.06 30.40
N ARG A 88 -9.59 24.64 29.17
CA ARG A 88 -10.11 23.40 28.60
C ARG A 88 -9.46 22.16 29.18
N TYR A 89 -8.13 22.17 29.31
CA TYR A 89 -7.35 21.02 29.74
C TYR A 89 -6.79 21.17 31.16
N GLY A 90 -7.17 22.20 31.91
CA GLY A 90 -6.70 22.42 33.28
C GLY A 90 -5.21 22.72 33.42
N LEU A 91 -4.45 22.87 32.33
CA LEU A 91 -3.00 23.00 32.38
C LEU A 91 -2.62 24.37 32.95
N LYS A 92 -1.98 24.40 34.12
CA LYS A 92 -1.51 25.64 34.76
C LYS A 92 -0.23 26.13 34.09
N PHE A 93 -0.32 26.60 32.83
CA PHE A 93 0.85 27.03 32.06
C PHE A 93 1.64 28.13 32.77
N ALA A 94 0.97 29.07 33.44
CA ALA A 94 1.64 30.09 34.25
C ALA A 94 2.63 29.47 35.26
N LYS A 95 2.20 28.46 36.03
CA LYS A 95 3.07 27.74 36.98
C LYS A 95 4.18 26.94 36.30
N MET A 96 3.90 26.32 35.16
CA MET A 96 4.91 25.56 34.41
C MET A 96 6.04 26.46 33.93
N PHE A 97 5.73 27.70 33.59
CA PHE A 97 6.70 28.69 33.13
C PHE A 97 7.24 29.59 34.25
N ASP A 98 6.61 29.68 35.42
CA ASP A 98 7.07 30.52 36.54
C ASP A 98 8.53 30.25 36.95
N ASN A 99 8.98 28.99 36.83
CA ASN A 99 10.34 28.58 37.18
C ASN A 99 11.37 28.74 36.05
N VAL A 100 10.94 28.93 34.81
CA VAL A 100 11.81 28.94 33.62
C VAL A 100 11.77 30.29 32.89
N PHE A 101 10.57 30.83 32.67
CA PHE A 101 10.33 32.10 32.01
C PHE A 101 8.93 32.66 32.36
N PRO A 102 8.77 33.53 33.38
CA PRO A 102 7.46 34.04 33.79
C PRO A 102 6.85 34.90 32.68
N MET A 103 5.96 34.34 31.85
CA MET A 103 5.37 35.09 30.73
C MET A 103 4.36 36.13 31.23
N PRO A 104 4.28 37.33 30.61
CA PRO A 104 3.21 38.28 30.90
C PRO A 104 1.84 37.65 30.65
N GLU A 105 0.85 37.92 31.52
CA GLU A 105 -0.49 37.33 31.47
C GLU A 105 -1.17 37.48 30.10
N MET A 106 -0.91 38.59 29.42
CA MET A 106 -1.46 38.86 28.10
C MET A 106 -0.93 37.93 26.99
N VAL A 107 0.28 37.35 27.15
CA VAL A 107 0.82 36.36 26.20
C VAL A 107 -0.05 35.10 26.21
N PHE A 108 -0.62 34.76 27.36
CA PHE A 108 -1.53 33.63 27.48
C PHE A 108 -2.87 33.85 26.76
N ASN A 109 -3.22 35.09 26.42
CA ASN A 109 -4.43 35.43 25.67
C ASN A 109 -4.20 35.56 24.14
N VAL A 110 -2.95 35.45 23.66
CA VAL A 110 -2.65 35.54 22.21
C VAL A 110 -2.95 34.18 21.56
N PRO A 111 -3.69 34.15 20.43
CA PRO A 111 -3.92 32.91 19.69
C PRO A 111 -2.60 32.24 19.26
N ILE A 112 -2.54 30.92 19.39
CA ILE A 112 -1.31 30.15 19.13
C ILE A 112 -0.79 30.34 17.71
N SER A 113 -1.68 30.44 16.71
CA SER A 113 -1.30 30.73 15.32
C SER A 113 -0.60 32.08 15.15
N LYS A 114 -0.92 33.05 16.02
CA LYS A 114 -0.36 34.39 15.98
C LYS A 114 0.94 34.52 16.78
N LEU A 115 1.24 33.65 17.74
CA LEU A 115 2.45 33.74 18.58
C LEU A 115 3.77 33.81 17.79
N ALA A 116 3.89 33.10 16.67
CA ALA A 116 5.05 33.17 15.76
C ALA A 116 4.83 34.05 14.53
N SER A 117 3.71 34.73 14.44
CA SER A 117 3.53 35.78 13.44
C SER A 117 4.25 37.04 13.91
N GLN A 118 4.60 37.91 12.97
CA GLN A 118 5.17 39.22 13.32
C GLN A 118 4.27 39.97 14.30
N GLU A 119 2.94 39.89 14.15
CA GLU A 119 1.96 40.53 15.04
C GLU A 119 2.05 40.00 16.48
N GLY A 120 2.16 38.68 16.67
CA GLY A 120 2.26 38.08 18.01
C GLY A 120 3.64 38.26 18.65
N LEU A 121 4.72 38.15 17.88
CA LEU A 121 6.06 38.49 18.36
C LEU A 121 6.14 39.96 18.77
N ASN A 122 5.58 40.86 17.98
CA ASN A 122 5.49 42.28 18.34
C ASN A 122 4.69 42.46 19.64
N THR A 123 3.54 41.79 19.77
CA THR A 123 2.71 41.87 20.98
C THR A 123 3.45 41.38 22.23
N ILE A 124 4.19 40.26 22.13
CA ILE A 124 5.00 39.73 23.22
C ILE A 124 6.11 40.72 23.57
N VAL A 125 6.90 41.12 22.58
CA VAL A 125 8.08 41.98 22.77
C VAL A 125 7.69 43.36 23.29
N ASP A 126 6.58 43.93 22.80
CA ASP A 126 6.13 45.26 23.19
C ASP A 126 5.69 45.35 24.65
N ASN A 127 5.22 44.24 25.22
CA ASN A 127 4.67 44.21 26.59
C ASN A 127 5.55 43.41 27.56
N THR A 128 6.68 42.90 27.10
CA THR A 128 7.67 42.24 27.95
C THR A 128 8.47 43.31 28.69
N LYS A 129 8.53 43.18 30.02
CA LYS A 129 9.35 44.07 30.86
C LYS A 129 10.83 43.80 30.67
N PHE A 130 11.66 44.82 30.79
CA PHE A 130 13.11 44.66 30.59
C PHE A 130 13.76 43.81 31.70
N ASP A 131 13.08 43.58 32.84
CA ASP A 131 13.49 42.61 33.89
C ASP A 131 13.82 41.22 33.33
N TYR A 132 13.10 40.80 32.28
CA TYR A 132 13.28 39.47 31.69
C TYR A 132 14.61 39.32 30.94
N VAL A 133 15.14 40.40 30.38
CA VAL A 133 16.46 40.42 29.72
C VAL A 133 17.57 40.24 30.77
N PHE A 134 17.43 40.85 31.95
CA PHE A 134 18.40 40.72 33.04
C PHE A 134 18.44 39.32 33.64
N ARG A 135 17.36 38.54 33.60
CA ARG A 135 17.41 37.15 34.08
C ARG A 135 18.22 36.22 33.17
N LEU A 136 18.26 36.52 31.87
CA LEU A 136 19.04 35.78 30.88
C LEU A 136 20.51 36.21 30.87
N ALA A 137 20.78 37.46 31.22
CA ALA A 137 22.12 38.03 31.31
C ALA A 137 22.22 38.93 32.56
N PRO A 138 22.32 38.33 33.77
CA PRO A 138 22.32 39.07 35.04
C PRO A 138 23.52 39.99 35.23
N ASP A 139 24.57 39.82 34.43
CA ASP A 139 25.77 40.64 34.50
C ASP A 139 25.80 41.75 33.43
N LEU A 140 24.73 41.91 32.62
CA LEU A 140 24.71 42.84 31.48
C LEU A 140 24.80 44.30 31.90
N LEU A 141 24.22 44.66 33.05
CA LEU A 141 24.15 46.03 33.60
C LEU A 141 24.41 46.02 35.12
N GLY A 142 24.84 47.14 35.69
CA GLY A 142 24.95 47.28 37.15
C GLY A 142 23.60 47.22 37.87
N ASP A 143 23.58 46.77 39.13
CA ASP A 143 22.37 46.59 39.96
C ASP A 143 21.45 47.82 39.97
N VAL A 144 22.04 49.02 39.94
CA VAL A 144 21.31 50.29 39.92
C VAL A 144 20.59 50.49 38.58
N ALA A 145 21.26 50.26 37.45
CA ALA A 145 20.65 50.34 36.12
C ALA A 145 19.59 49.24 35.93
N GLN A 146 19.85 48.03 36.41
CA GLN A 146 18.85 46.96 36.41
C GLN A 146 17.60 47.35 37.18
N SER A 147 17.75 47.90 38.39
CA SER A 147 16.62 48.33 39.21
C SER A 147 15.82 49.47 38.56
N GLN A 148 16.47 50.36 37.82
CA GLN A 148 15.82 51.46 37.10
C GLN A 148 15.14 51.01 35.80
N LEU A 149 15.69 50.00 35.12
CA LEU A 149 15.18 49.50 33.83
C LEU A 149 14.19 48.34 33.96
N LYS A 150 14.21 47.57 35.05
CA LYS A 150 13.42 46.33 35.19
C LYS A 150 11.93 46.48 34.86
N ASN A 151 11.33 47.64 35.14
CA ASN A 151 9.92 47.90 34.89
C ASN A 151 9.62 48.58 33.55
N LYS A 152 10.64 48.89 32.75
CA LYS A 152 10.47 49.50 31.42
C LYS A 152 10.03 48.44 30.42
N GLU A 153 9.15 48.81 29.50
CA GLU A 153 8.70 47.93 28.42
C GLU A 153 9.80 47.82 27.36
N PHE A 154 10.12 46.59 26.95
CA PHE A 154 11.11 46.33 25.90
C PHE A 154 10.67 46.91 24.55
N GLY A 155 9.34 47.02 24.32
CA GLY A 155 8.76 47.69 23.15
C GLY A 155 9.28 49.12 22.93
N LEU A 156 9.57 49.85 24.00
CA LEU A 156 10.11 51.21 23.89
C LEU A 156 11.50 51.21 23.23
N LEU A 157 12.35 50.21 23.51
CA LEU A 157 13.66 50.06 22.88
C LEU A 157 13.50 49.69 21.39
N ARG A 158 12.64 48.71 21.10
CA ARG A 158 12.37 48.21 19.75
C ARG A 158 11.78 49.29 18.82
N ASN A 159 10.86 50.08 19.34
CA ASN A 159 10.16 51.12 18.59
C ASN A 159 11.00 52.43 18.50
N GLY A 160 12.27 52.40 18.90
CA GLY A 160 13.17 53.55 18.86
C GLY A 160 12.81 54.67 19.85
N GLN A 161 11.96 54.40 20.84
CA GLN A 161 11.52 55.35 21.86
C GLN A 161 12.52 55.41 23.03
N PHE A 162 13.81 55.55 22.70
CA PHE A 162 14.92 55.52 23.65
C PHE A 162 14.79 56.55 24.76
N GLU A 163 14.26 57.75 24.46
CA GLU A 163 14.02 58.79 25.46
C GLU A 163 13.07 58.32 26.57
N GLN A 164 12.00 57.60 26.21
CA GLN A 164 11.00 57.09 27.15
C GLN A 164 11.53 55.86 27.91
N PHE A 165 12.26 55.00 27.20
CA PHE A 165 12.89 53.82 27.77
C PHE A 165 13.91 54.21 28.86
N PHE A 166 14.80 55.15 28.56
CA PHE A 166 15.85 55.62 29.47
C PHE A 166 15.45 56.80 30.37
N ALA A 167 14.20 57.27 30.29
CA ALA A 167 13.71 58.35 31.14
C ALA A 167 13.92 58.03 32.62
N GLY A 168 14.66 58.91 33.31
CA GLY A 168 15.00 58.80 34.72
C GLY A 168 16.16 57.85 35.05
N VAL A 169 16.78 57.23 34.04
CA VAL A 169 17.96 56.37 34.22
C VAL A 169 19.21 57.24 34.28
N GLN A 170 19.96 57.16 35.37
CA GLN A 170 21.16 57.97 35.57
C GLN A 170 22.33 57.36 34.80
N MET A 171 23.14 58.15 34.10
CA MET A 171 24.28 57.61 33.34
C MET A 171 25.29 56.89 34.24
N GLY A 172 25.52 57.40 35.46
CA GLY A 172 26.35 56.74 36.46
C GLY A 172 25.85 55.38 36.94
N SER A 173 24.58 55.00 36.65
CA SER A 173 24.05 53.67 37.02
C SER A 173 24.55 52.54 36.12
N PHE A 174 25.02 52.86 34.91
CA PHE A 174 25.65 51.91 33.97
C PHE A 174 27.13 51.70 34.26
N LEU A 175 27.75 52.65 34.97
CA LEU A 175 29.14 52.59 35.38
C LEU A 175 29.20 51.93 36.76
N GLN A 176 29.27 50.60 36.81
CA GLN A 176 29.72 49.93 38.04
C GLN A 176 31.12 50.44 38.36
N THR A 177 31.36 51.18 39.44
CA THR A 177 32.69 51.23 40.07
C THR A 177 32.61 51.80 41.50
N PRO A 178 33.52 51.35 42.38
CA PRO A 178 34.80 52.04 42.49
C PRO A 178 35.98 51.17 42.06
N TYR A 179 36.84 51.74 41.21
CA TYR A 179 38.20 51.30 40.97
C TYR A 179 39.10 51.92 42.05
N ASP A 180 39.90 51.12 42.76
CA ASP A 180 40.90 51.57 43.73
C ASP A 180 41.78 50.38 44.19
N TYR A 181 42.96 50.50 44.80
CA TYR A 181 43.60 51.64 45.47
C TYR A 181 45.12 51.77 45.18
N ASP A 182 45.70 50.92 44.32
CA ASP A 182 47.17 50.89 44.10
C ASP A 182 47.63 51.18 42.66
N SER A 183 46.73 51.16 41.66
CA SER A 183 47.12 50.76 40.29
C SER A 183 46.72 51.65 39.12
N GLN A 184 46.47 52.95 39.34
CA GLN A 184 46.14 53.96 38.31
C GLN A 184 44.67 54.00 37.87
N GLN A 185 43.96 54.94 38.48
CA GLN A 185 42.54 55.26 38.34
C GLN A 185 42.13 55.86 36.99
N PHE A 186 40.84 55.71 36.65
CA PHE A 186 40.00 56.88 36.39
C PHE A 186 38.97 56.99 37.51
N VAL A 187 39.17 57.95 38.39
CA VAL A 187 38.15 58.47 39.30
C VAL A 187 37.76 59.82 38.71
N ILE A 188 36.57 59.90 38.13
CA ILE A 188 36.01 61.19 37.73
C ILE A 188 35.15 61.65 38.90
N GLU A 189 35.79 62.33 39.85
CA GLU A 189 35.19 62.77 41.12
C GLU A 189 34.16 63.91 40.95
N ASP A 190 34.05 64.51 39.76
CA ASP A 190 33.24 65.72 39.51
C ASP A 190 32.30 65.62 38.27
N LEU A 191 31.83 64.42 37.92
CA LEU A 191 30.77 64.31 36.91
C LEU A 191 29.44 64.85 37.44
N LYS A 192 28.94 65.94 36.83
CA LYS A 192 27.51 66.29 36.94
C LYS A 192 26.72 65.14 36.34
N ASN A 193 26.11 64.31 37.19
CA ASN A 193 25.44 63.05 36.87
C ASN A 193 24.23 63.28 35.93
N PRO A 194 24.38 63.21 34.58
CA PRO A 194 23.27 63.50 33.67
C PRO A 194 22.38 62.25 33.57
N THR A 195 21.13 62.46 33.18
CA THR A 195 20.28 61.35 32.75
C THR A 195 20.78 60.82 31.40
N LEU A 196 20.60 59.52 31.15
CA LEU A 196 21.00 58.93 29.86
C LEU A 196 20.24 59.57 28.68
N THR A 197 19.02 60.07 28.91
CA THR A 197 18.26 60.85 27.93
C THR A 197 18.98 62.16 27.56
N GLU A 198 19.55 62.88 28.52
CA GLU A 198 20.35 64.09 28.24
C GLU A 198 21.63 63.75 27.47
N ALA A 199 22.24 62.59 27.73
CA ALA A 199 23.42 62.10 27.03
C ALA A 199 23.15 61.66 25.58
N ILE A 200 21.99 61.03 25.34
CA ILE A 200 21.58 60.55 24.00
C ILE A 200 21.06 61.71 23.14
N SER A 201 20.53 62.79 23.74
CA SER A 201 20.02 63.97 23.01
C SER A 201 21.11 64.82 22.31
N VAL A 202 22.39 64.49 22.51
CA VAL A 202 23.52 65.25 21.96
C VAL A 202 24.09 64.49 20.76
N ALA A 203 23.93 65.02 19.55
CA ALA A 203 24.32 64.37 18.29
C ALA A 203 25.84 64.31 18.04
N ASP A 204 26.66 64.78 18.98
CA ASP A 204 28.10 64.94 18.83
C ASP A 204 28.80 64.48 20.12
N ILE A 205 29.68 63.49 19.99
CA ILE A 205 30.48 62.91 21.08
C ILE A 205 31.36 63.99 21.74
N GLY A 206 31.82 65.00 21.00
CA GLY A 206 32.55 66.15 21.52
C GLY A 206 31.70 67.06 22.40
N ILE A 207 30.40 67.22 22.12
CA ILE A 207 29.47 67.99 22.97
C ILE A 207 29.06 67.16 24.20
N LEU A 208 28.89 65.85 24.04
CA LEU A 208 28.64 64.94 25.16
C LEU A 208 29.82 64.95 26.14
N TYR A 209 31.05 64.87 25.64
CA TYR A 209 32.26 64.90 26.45
C TYR A 209 32.53 66.30 27.01
N GLY A 210 32.32 67.39 26.25
CA GLY A 210 32.40 68.77 26.76
C GLY A 210 31.40 69.08 27.88
N LYS A 211 30.22 68.43 27.87
CA LYS A 211 29.28 68.45 29.00
C LYS A 211 29.74 67.62 30.20
N LEU A 212 30.54 66.57 29.97
CA LEU A 212 31.10 65.69 31.01
C LEU A 212 32.39 66.27 31.63
N THR A 213 33.22 67.00 30.88
CA THR A 213 34.57 67.43 31.32
C THR A 213 34.85 68.93 31.28
N GLY A 214 33.97 69.74 30.68
CA GLY A 214 34.25 71.15 30.39
C GLY A 214 35.12 71.33 29.13
N ASP A 215 34.97 72.49 28.47
CA ASP A 215 35.46 72.79 27.11
C ASP A 215 37.00 72.79 26.98
N ASP A 216 37.65 71.62 26.81
CA ASP A 216 39.08 71.52 26.47
C ASP A 216 39.32 70.68 25.20
N ALA A 217 39.89 71.31 24.16
CA ALA A 217 39.94 70.81 22.79
C ALA A 217 41.09 69.82 22.51
N ASP A 218 42.12 69.77 23.36
CA ASP A 218 43.30 68.93 23.15
C ASP A 218 43.04 67.43 23.46
N VAL A 219 41.93 67.11 24.14
CA VAL A 219 41.57 65.74 24.53
C VAL A 219 40.85 64.97 23.41
N LEU A 220 40.21 65.67 22.47
CA LEU A 220 39.44 65.08 21.38
C LEU A 220 40.32 64.26 20.41
N ALA A 221 41.55 64.73 20.15
CA ALA A 221 42.51 64.04 19.29
C ALA A 221 43.13 62.78 19.93
N ALA A 222 43.11 62.66 21.26
CA ALA A 222 43.61 61.49 21.97
C ALA A 222 42.60 60.33 21.96
N ALA A 223 41.30 60.61 21.93
CA ALA A 223 40.25 59.60 21.98
C ALA A 223 40.12 58.80 20.66
N GLU A 224 40.25 59.44 19.50
CA GLU A 224 40.28 58.75 18.20
C GLU A 224 41.47 57.79 18.06
N TYR A 225 42.60 58.12 18.69
CA TYR A 225 43.80 57.30 18.65
C TYR A 225 43.71 56.07 19.57
N VAL A 226 43.09 56.21 20.75
CA VAL A 226 42.98 55.13 21.73
C VAL A 226 41.96 54.06 21.31
N LEU A 227 40.80 54.46 20.76
CA LEU A 227 39.74 53.51 20.43
C LEU A 227 40.04 52.61 19.22
N LYS A 228 40.93 53.05 18.32
CA LYS A 228 41.29 52.31 17.10
C LYS A 228 42.14 51.06 17.36
N ASP A 229 42.88 51.04 18.47
CA ASP A 229 43.81 49.95 18.82
C ASP A 229 43.33 49.06 19.99
N VAL A 230 42.11 49.26 20.51
CA VAL A 230 41.56 48.39 21.56
C VAL A 230 41.14 47.05 20.94
N LYS A 231 42.00 46.04 21.10
CA LYS A 231 41.61 44.64 20.91
C LYS A 231 40.47 44.31 21.86
N LEU A 232 39.41 43.67 21.37
CA LEU A 232 38.29 43.15 22.17
C LEU A 232 38.80 42.02 23.07
N LYS A 233 39.51 42.36 24.15
CA LYS A 233 39.90 41.41 25.19
C LYS A 233 38.95 41.59 26.36
N ARG A 234 38.19 40.52 26.65
CA ARG A 234 37.19 40.37 27.73
C ARG A 234 35.88 41.13 27.56
N VAL A 235 34.88 40.45 26.99
CA VAL A 235 33.47 40.58 27.41
C VAL A 235 32.74 39.23 27.42
N ILE A 236 33.18 38.20 26.67
CA ILE A 236 32.50 36.90 26.60
C ILE A 236 33.41 35.80 27.16
N THR A 237 33.19 35.39 28.41
CA THR A 237 33.83 34.20 28.98
C THR A 237 33.29 32.95 28.29
N GLY A 238 34.09 32.33 27.41
CA GLY A 238 33.77 30.98 26.93
C GLY A 238 34.45 30.52 25.63
N LYS A 239 34.86 31.40 24.72
CA LYS A 239 35.53 30.99 23.46
C LYS A 239 36.59 32.02 23.02
N ASP A 240 37.77 31.92 23.64
CA ASP A 240 38.91 32.83 23.42
C ASP A 240 39.47 32.84 21.98
N GLU A 241 39.08 31.89 21.12
CA GLU A 241 39.59 31.80 19.74
C GLU A 241 38.76 32.58 18.72
N LEU A 242 37.44 32.74 18.93
CA LEU A 242 36.54 33.46 18.01
C LEU A 242 36.86 34.96 17.89
N PHE A 243 37.48 35.55 18.91
CA PHE A 243 37.64 37.01 19.04
C PHE A 243 39.11 37.45 19.10
N LYS A 244 40.05 36.53 18.87
CA LYS A 244 41.49 36.75 19.11
C LYS A 244 42.11 37.83 18.21
N GLU A 245 41.48 38.09 17.05
CA GLU A 245 42.00 39.00 16.03
C GLU A 245 41.10 40.20 15.69
N LYS A 246 39.88 40.29 16.25
CA LYS A 246 38.96 41.41 15.95
C LYS A 246 39.14 42.58 16.93
N THR A 247 39.15 43.80 16.41
CA THR A 247 39.25 45.07 17.16
C THR A 247 37.89 45.75 17.26
N PHE A 248 37.72 46.69 18.20
CA PHE A 248 36.50 47.51 18.24
C PHE A 248 36.28 48.30 16.94
N GLY A 249 37.35 48.69 16.24
CA GLY A 249 37.28 49.36 14.94
C GLY A 249 36.67 48.51 13.82
N ASP A 250 36.65 47.18 13.96
CA ASP A 250 36.08 46.28 12.96
C ASP A 250 34.55 46.09 13.11
N VAL A 251 33.97 46.51 14.25
CA VAL A 251 32.56 46.27 14.60
C VAL A 251 31.74 47.57 14.59
N PHE A 252 32.41 48.71 14.78
CA PHE A 252 31.78 50.02 14.70
C PHE A 252 31.82 50.57 13.28
N VAL A 253 30.65 50.80 12.70
CA VAL A 253 30.50 51.38 11.37
C VAL A 253 29.93 52.79 11.52
N GLU A 254 30.65 53.78 11.01
CA GLU A 254 30.16 55.14 10.89
C GLU A 254 29.27 55.23 9.65
N LYS A 255 27.99 55.57 9.85
CA LYS A 255 27.04 55.82 8.76
C LYS A 255 26.28 57.10 9.08
N ASP A 256 26.31 58.04 8.14
CA ASP A 256 25.64 59.35 8.26
C ASP A 256 26.03 60.15 9.53
N GLY A 257 27.30 60.03 9.96
CA GLY A 257 27.82 60.72 11.17
C GLY A 257 27.44 60.06 12.50
N VAL A 258 26.80 58.88 12.47
CA VAL A 258 26.46 58.09 13.66
C VAL A 258 27.32 56.82 13.68
N VAL A 259 28.10 56.66 14.75
CA VAL A 259 28.85 55.42 15.01
C VAL A 259 27.90 54.39 15.61
N SER A 260 27.67 53.30 14.89
CA SER A 260 26.75 52.23 15.31
C SER A 260 27.45 50.88 15.34
N LEU A 261 27.05 50.01 16.28
CA LEU A 261 27.53 48.64 16.37
C LEU A 261 26.86 47.81 15.27
N SER A 262 27.62 47.35 14.29
CA SER A 262 27.11 46.50 13.21
C SER A 262 27.18 45.04 13.61
N ILE A 263 26.04 44.48 14.04
CA ILE A 263 25.90 43.03 14.26
C ILE A 263 26.22 42.27 12.95
N ASP A 264 25.94 42.89 11.81
CA ASP A 264 26.16 42.29 10.49
C ASP A 264 27.66 42.04 10.23
N GLU A 265 28.53 42.99 10.56
CA GLU A 265 29.98 42.81 10.45
C GLU A 265 30.57 41.95 11.57
N PHE A 266 29.85 41.83 12.69
CA PHE A 266 30.25 40.99 13.82
C PHE A 266 30.19 39.49 13.50
N ILE A 267 29.14 39.03 12.81
CA ILE A 267 28.92 37.59 12.54
C ILE A 267 29.25 37.17 11.10
N LYS A 268 29.74 38.08 10.26
CA LYS A 268 30.00 37.85 8.83
C LYS A 268 30.91 36.66 8.54
N ASP A 269 31.96 36.50 9.34
CA ASP A 269 32.97 35.45 9.19
C ASP A 269 32.77 34.26 10.14
N VAL A 270 31.70 34.28 10.95
CA VAL A 270 31.44 33.22 11.93
C VAL A 270 30.73 32.06 11.23
N TYR A 271 31.29 30.87 11.32
CA TYR A 271 30.64 29.67 10.80
C TYR A 271 29.45 29.29 11.68
N LEU A 272 28.38 28.79 11.07
CA LEU A 272 27.21 28.32 11.79
C LEU A 272 27.57 27.14 12.70
N GLY A 273 28.57 26.33 12.33
CA GLY A 273 29.13 25.27 13.19
C GLY A 273 29.62 25.79 14.54
N ASP A 274 30.30 26.93 14.54
CA ASP A 274 30.78 27.56 15.77
C ASP A 274 29.63 28.04 16.66
N ILE A 275 28.54 28.51 16.04
CA ILE A 275 27.30 28.92 16.71
C ILE A 275 26.55 27.71 17.28
N LEU A 276 26.51 26.61 16.53
CA LEU A 276 25.89 25.34 16.91
C LEU A 276 26.70 24.57 17.96
N GLY A 277 27.90 25.06 18.30
CA GLY A 277 28.76 24.44 19.32
C GLY A 277 29.59 23.28 18.79
N TYR A 278 29.73 23.14 17.48
CA TYR A 278 30.63 22.18 16.87
C TYR A 278 32.07 22.69 16.87
N THR A 279 33.01 21.75 16.78
CA THR A 279 34.44 22.05 16.71
C THR A 279 34.97 21.70 15.33
N PRO A 280 35.60 22.62 14.58
CA PRO A 280 36.13 22.34 13.26
C PRO A 280 37.41 21.51 13.34
N VAL A 281 37.58 20.59 12.40
CA VAL A 281 38.83 19.89 12.14
C VAL A 281 39.34 20.35 10.79
N TYR A 282 40.54 20.94 10.76
CA TYR A 282 41.13 21.48 9.54
C TYR A 282 41.97 20.42 8.81
N LEU A 283 42.02 20.53 7.49
CA LEU A 283 43.01 19.84 6.66
C LEU A 283 44.43 20.30 7.02
N GLU A 284 45.44 19.63 6.46
CA GLU A 284 46.86 19.96 6.70
C GLU A 284 47.24 21.41 6.33
N ASP A 285 46.43 22.09 5.52
CA ASP A 285 46.63 23.49 5.14
C ASP A 285 46.30 24.48 6.29
N GLY A 286 45.63 24.03 7.34
CA GLY A 286 45.24 24.83 8.50
C GLY A 286 44.16 25.89 8.23
N THR A 287 43.59 25.92 7.03
CA THR A 287 42.60 26.94 6.62
C THR A 287 41.30 26.34 6.11
N THR A 288 41.34 25.13 5.56
CA THR A 288 40.18 24.44 5.02
C THR A 288 39.63 23.48 6.05
N ILE A 289 38.34 23.58 6.36
CA ILE A 289 37.66 22.66 7.29
C ILE A 289 37.43 21.34 6.56
N ASP A 290 37.95 20.24 7.11
CA ASP A 290 37.72 18.87 6.63
C ASP A 290 36.35 18.36 7.10
N TYR A 291 36.09 18.46 8.41
CA TYR A 291 34.81 18.09 9.01
C TYR A 291 34.59 18.75 10.38
N TRP A 292 33.37 18.65 10.90
CA TRP A 292 33.00 19.14 12.23
C TRP A 292 32.83 18.01 13.25
N LYS A 293 33.12 18.29 14.51
CA LYS A 293 32.85 17.40 15.66
C LYS A 293 31.78 17.98 16.56
N ASP A 294 30.90 17.12 17.08
CA ASP A 294 29.91 17.50 18.08
C ASP A 294 30.54 17.73 19.46
N ALA A 295 29.73 18.08 20.46
CA ALA A 295 30.19 18.31 21.84
C ALA A 295 30.82 17.06 22.50
N HIS A 296 30.58 15.86 21.95
CA HIS A 296 31.12 14.59 22.42
C HIS A 296 32.35 14.13 21.61
N GLY A 297 32.79 14.92 20.63
CA GLY A 297 33.93 14.62 19.77
C GLY A 297 33.63 13.68 18.59
N ALA A 298 32.37 13.31 18.38
CA ALA A 298 31.94 12.50 17.24
C ALA A 298 31.89 13.34 15.97
N LYS A 299 32.26 12.76 14.82
CA LYS A 299 32.13 13.42 13.52
C LYS A 299 30.65 13.68 13.23
N VAL A 300 30.34 14.94 12.96
CA VAL A 300 29.02 15.42 12.55
C VAL A 300 28.69 14.86 11.16
N ASP A 301 27.42 14.52 10.90
CA ASP A 301 27.00 13.98 9.59
C ASP A 301 27.20 14.98 8.44
N THR A 302 27.08 14.51 7.19
CA THR A 302 27.33 15.33 5.99
C THR A 302 26.42 16.55 5.91
N ILE A 303 25.12 16.42 6.19
CA ILE A 303 24.18 17.55 6.12
C ILE A 303 24.54 18.59 7.18
N MET A 304 24.81 18.15 8.40
CA MET A 304 25.15 19.03 9.50
C MET A 304 26.55 19.64 9.32
N THR A 305 27.47 18.97 8.63
CA THR A 305 28.77 19.51 8.21
C THR A 305 28.59 20.63 7.19
N GLU A 306 27.76 20.42 6.17
CA GLU A 306 27.45 21.44 5.17
C GLU A 306 26.71 22.65 5.78
N LEU A 307 25.77 22.41 6.70
CA LEU A 307 25.14 23.47 7.49
C LEU A 307 26.16 24.21 8.36
N ALA A 308 27.07 23.49 9.00
CA ALA A 308 28.08 24.08 9.86
C ALA A 308 29.07 24.97 9.08
N ASN A 309 29.30 24.68 7.80
CA ASN A 309 30.15 25.47 6.91
C ASN A 309 29.53 26.79 6.41
N ILE A 310 28.23 27.02 6.64
CA ILE A 310 27.57 28.29 6.32
C ILE A 310 28.15 29.42 7.16
N LYS A 311 28.45 30.57 6.56
CA LYS A 311 28.87 31.77 7.31
C LYS A 311 27.67 32.63 7.71
N GLY A 312 27.73 33.25 8.88
CA GLY A 312 26.70 34.16 9.38
C GLY A 312 26.42 35.33 8.44
N GLY A 313 27.43 35.82 7.72
CA GLY A 313 27.27 36.85 6.69
C GLY A 313 26.32 36.43 5.58
N GLU A 314 26.39 35.18 5.15
CA GLU A 314 25.53 34.61 4.09
C GLU A 314 24.07 34.44 4.55
N ILE A 315 23.85 34.35 5.86
CA ILE A 315 22.52 34.29 6.46
C ILE A 315 21.91 35.70 6.52
N ILE A 316 22.69 36.70 6.95
CA ILE A 316 22.23 38.08 7.11
C ILE A 316 21.93 38.75 5.78
N ASP A 317 22.84 38.60 4.81
CA ASP A 317 22.70 39.21 3.50
C ASP A 317 21.62 38.52 2.64
N GLY A 318 21.03 37.43 3.14
CA GLY A 318 20.00 36.65 2.47
C GLY A 318 20.51 35.87 1.25
N THR A 319 21.83 35.71 1.08
CA THR A 319 22.41 34.91 -0.01
C THR A 319 22.16 33.42 0.18
N ILE A 320 21.83 32.97 1.39
CA ILE A 320 21.25 31.64 1.59
C ILE A 320 19.79 31.64 1.13
N ASN A 321 19.64 31.35 -0.16
CA ASN A 321 18.38 31.01 -0.79
C ASN A 321 18.32 29.50 -1.04
N MET A 322 17.17 29.01 -1.52
CA MET A 322 16.98 27.58 -1.82
C MET A 322 17.97 27.06 -2.87
N ASP A 323 18.45 27.92 -3.78
CA ASP A 323 19.39 27.51 -4.83
C ASP A 323 20.80 27.27 -4.25
N LYS A 324 21.25 28.15 -3.34
CA LYS A 324 22.53 27.98 -2.64
C LYS A 324 22.48 26.82 -1.66
N LEU A 325 21.34 26.54 -1.02
CA LEU A 325 21.17 25.31 -0.23
C LEU A 325 21.24 24.05 -1.10
N VAL A 326 20.68 24.07 -2.31
CA VAL A 326 20.80 22.95 -3.26
C VAL A 326 22.23 22.79 -3.77
N GLU A 327 22.99 23.88 -3.90
CA GLU A 327 24.44 23.83 -4.18
C GLU A 327 25.22 23.24 -3.00
N THR A 328 24.97 23.74 -1.78
CA THR A 328 25.60 23.28 -0.53
C THR A 328 25.32 21.81 -0.23
N PHE A 329 24.08 21.34 -0.41
CA PHE A 329 23.77 19.91 -0.25
C PHE A 329 23.89 19.12 -1.56
N GLY A 330 24.33 19.76 -2.64
CA GLY A 330 24.24 19.23 -4.00
C GLY A 330 25.02 17.94 -4.17
N ASP A 331 26.15 17.81 -3.50
CA ASP A 331 26.99 16.62 -3.53
C ASP A 331 26.61 15.55 -2.51
N ALA A 332 25.75 15.88 -1.52
CA ALA A 332 25.27 14.90 -0.56
C ALA A 332 24.47 13.81 -1.28
N GLN A 333 24.77 12.56 -0.98
CA GLN A 333 24.11 11.40 -1.57
C GLN A 333 22.91 10.97 -0.71
N ILE A 334 21.81 10.56 -1.34
CA ILE A 334 20.58 10.18 -0.64
C ILE A 334 20.83 9.07 0.40
N GLY A 335 21.75 8.14 0.13
CA GLY A 335 22.11 7.08 1.08
C GLY A 335 22.57 7.64 2.43
N GLU A 336 23.38 8.70 2.43
CA GLU A 336 23.89 9.32 3.66
C GLU A 336 22.78 9.95 4.50
N ILE A 337 21.80 10.57 3.81
CA ILE A 337 20.61 11.19 4.40
C ILE A 337 19.72 10.13 5.05
N LEU A 338 19.62 8.95 4.42
CA LEU A 338 18.82 7.83 4.89
C LEU A 338 19.53 6.99 5.97
N GLY A 339 20.72 7.40 6.43
CA GLY A 339 21.45 6.67 7.47
C GLY A 339 22.31 5.51 6.95
N TYR A 340 22.68 5.52 5.67
CA TYR A 340 23.59 4.54 5.05
C TYR A 340 24.97 5.12 4.81
N LYS A 341 26.00 4.27 4.78
CA LYS A 341 27.38 4.62 4.42
C LYS A 341 27.84 3.79 3.22
N ASN A 342 28.67 4.37 2.36
CA ASN A 342 29.26 3.66 1.23
C ASN A 342 30.59 3.02 1.67
N VAL A 343 30.69 1.69 1.55
CA VAL A 343 31.90 0.90 1.81
C VAL A 343 32.27 0.17 0.52
N ASP A 344 33.38 0.55 -0.10
CA ASP A 344 33.89 -0.03 -1.34
C ASP A 344 32.87 -0.10 -2.50
N GLY A 345 32.02 0.93 -2.63
CA GLY A 345 30.99 1.01 -3.67
C GLY A 345 29.68 0.30 -3.31
N VAL A 346 29.54 -0.20 -2.08
CA VAL A 346 28.33 -0.83 -1.57
C VAL A 346 27.76 0.00 -0.43
N TRP A 347 26.50 0.40 -0.54
CA TRP A 347 25.79 1.07 0.56
C TRP A 347 25.39 0.05 1.62
N VAL A 348 25.73 0.35 2.88
CA VAL A 348 25.37 -0.44 4.06
C VAL A 348 24.74 0.46 5.12
N ASP A 349 23.82 -0.09 5.91
CA ASP A 349 23.22 0.59 7.04
C ASP A 349 24.32 1.02 8.04
N LYS A 350 24.28 2.27 8.53
CA LYS A 350 25.33 2.80 9.41
C LYS A 350 25.39 2.06 10.75
N ASP A 351 24.27 1.55 11.24
CA ASP A 351 24.13 0.93 12.56
C ASP A 351 24.36 -0.58 12.51
N THR A 352 23.89 -1.26 11.45
CA THR A 352 23.93 -2.73 11.37
C THR A 352 24.97 -3.29 10.41
N ASP A 353 25.62 -2.46 9.58
CA ASP A 353 26.54 -2.87 8.50
C ASP A 353 25.90 -3.85 7.48
N LEU A 354 24.56 -3.90 7.41
CA LEU A 354 23.85 -4.74 6.44
C LEU A 354 23.73 -4.00 5.10
N PRO A 355 23.87 -4.68 3.96
CA PRO A 355 23.71 -4.06 2.64
C PRO A 355 22.35 -3.38 2.49
N ALA A 356 22.33 -2.24 1.80
CA ALA A 356 21.10 -1.59 1.40
C ALA A 356 20.28 -2.52 0.50
N GLU A 357 18.99 -2.64 0.81
CA GLU A 357 18.03 -3.44 0.06
C GLU A 357 16.93 -2.56 -0.56
N GLY A 358 16.17 -3.15 -1.47
CA GLY A 358 15.03 -2.52 -2.11
C GLY A 358 15.36 -1.18 -2.78
N ILE A 359 14.47 -0.20 -2.58
CA ILE A 359 14.56 1.12 -3.22
C ILE A 359 15.81 1.89 -2.79
N VAL A 360 16.28 1.71 -1.55
CA VAL A 360 17.46 2.42 -1.03
C VAL A 360 18.68 2.05 -1.86
N LYS A 361 18.86 0.77 -2.21
CA LYS A 361 19.97 0.32 -3.05
C LYS A 361 20.06 1.05 -4.41
N VAL A 362 18.91 1.42 -4.98
CA VAL A 362 18.85 2.06 -6.30
C VAL A 362 19.22 3.54 -6.21
N PHE A 363 18.72 4.23 -5.18
CA PHE A 363 18.83 5.68 -5.03
C PHE A 363 19.95 6.14 -4.11
N ALA A 364 20.59 5.25 -3.33
CA ALA A 364 21.57 5.67 -2.33
C ALA A 364 22.73 6.47 -2.92
N ASP A 365 23.19 6.14 -4.13
CA ASP A 365 24.25 6.88 -4.83
C ASP A 365 23.80 8.23 -5.43
N LEU A 366 22.50 8.48 -5.53
CA LEU A 366 21.98 9.67 -6.19
C LEU A 366 22.29 10.90 -5.34
N LYS A 367 22.88 11.91 -5.97
CA LYS A 367 23.15 13.21 -5.33
C LYS A 367 21.88 14.07 -5.26
N ILE A 368 21.76 14.95 -4.26
CA ILE A 368 20.62 15.88 -4.18
C ILE A 368 20.56 16.79 -5.42
N SER A 369 21.71 17.25 -5.92
CA SER A 369 21.77 18.04 -7.17
C SER A 369 21.23 17.30 -8.39
N GLU A 370 21.21 15.97 -8.37
CA GLU A 370 20.71 15.11 -9.45
C GLU A 370 19.21 14.81 -9.32
N MET A 371 18.55 15.23 -8.22
CA MET A 371 17.12 14.95 -8.01
C MET A 371 16.19 15.71 -8.97
N GLN A 372 16.64 16.80 -9.60
CA GLN A 372 15.85 17.52 -10.60
C GLN A 372 16.24 17.18 -12.05
N SER A 373 17.16 16.22 -12.25
CA SER A 373 17.76 15.94 -13.56
C SER A 373 17.18 14.68 -14.22
N GLU A 374 17.54 14.48 -15.50
CA GLU A 374 17.31 13.24 -16.24
C GLU A 374 17.88 12.01 -15.52
N THR A 375 18.91 12.19 -14.67
CA THR A 375 19.49 11.14 -13.84
C THR A 375 18.47 10.51 -12.90
N LEU A 376 17.60 11.30 -12.24
CA LEU A 376 16.55 10.76 -11.38
C LEU A 376 15.57 9.90 -12.19
N GLN A 377 15.14 10.39 -13.35
CA GLN A 377 14.23 9.64 -14.23
C GLN A 377 14.85 8.34 -14.72
N ASN A 378 16.13 8.39 -15.10
CA ASN A 378 16.90 7.21 -15.48
C ASN A 378 16.98 6.21 -14.33
N LYS A 379 17.27 6.64 -13.10
CA LYS A 379 17.25 5.79 -11.90
C LYS A 379 15.88 5.16 -11.65
N ILE A 380 14.81 5.95 -11.67
CA ILE A 380 13.42 5.46 -11.53
C ILE A 380 13.11 4.38 -12.59
N SER A 381 13.53 4.59 -13.84
CA SER A 381 13.29 3.64 -14.92
C SER A 381 14.01 2.30 -14.75
N THR A 382 15.06 2.25 -13.91
CA THR A 382 15.79 1.01 -13.59
C THR A 382 15.26 0.27 -12.37
N VAL A 383 14.38 0.89 -11.57
CA VAL A 383 13.79 0.26 -10.38
C VAL A 383 12.99 -0.96 -10.83
N LYS A 384 13.31 -2.12 -10.25
CA LYS A 384 12.57 -3.36 -10.48
C LYS A 384 11.41 -3.48 -9.50
N ILE A 385 10.39 -4.25 -9.86
CA ILE A 385 9.27 -4.51 -8.95
C ILE A 385 9.73 -5.20 -7.66
N SER A 386 10.70 -6.12 -7.74
CA SER A 386 11.30 -6.77 -6.56
C SER A 386 12.01 -5.80 -5.61
N ASP A 387 12.40 -4.62 -6.08
CA ASP A 387 13.05 -3.62 -5.24
C ASP A 387 12.04 -2.84 -4.38
N ILE A 388 10.74 -2.94 -4.68
CA ILE A 388 9.67 -2.19 -4.01
C ILE A 388 8.85 -3.10 -3.11
N ILE A 389 8.57 -4.32 -3.58
CA ILE A 389 7.68 -5.28 -2.92
C ILE A 389 8.16 -6.72 -3.09
N GLU A 390 7.88 -7.55 -2.10
CA GLU A 390 8.14 -8.98 -2.16
C GLU A 390 7.29 -9.66 -3.24
N CYS A 391 7.94 -10.48 -4.06
CA CYS A 391 7.35 -11.07 -5.26
C CYS A 391 7.34 -12.59 -5.17
N GLU A 392 6.43 -13.16 -4.36
CA GLU A 392 6.49 -14.58 -4.01
C GLU A 392 5.79 -15.51 -5.02
N THR A 393 4.72 -15.07 -5.67
CA THR A 393 3.86 -15.96 -6.48
C THR A 393 3.33 -15.31 -7.76
N GLY A 394 2.87 -16.17 -8.68
CA GLY A 394 2.16 -15.84 -9.91
C GLY A 394 2.72 -14.67 -10.72
N LEU A 395 1.84 -13.70 -11.01
CA LEU A 395 2.15 -12.49 -11.77
C LEU A 395 3.29 -11.68 -11.13
N MET A 396 3.30 -11.54 -9.80
CA MET A 396 4.31 -10.73 -9.10
C MET A 396 5.70 -11.37 -9.21
N LYS A 397 5.80 -12.68 -9.00
CA LYS A 397 7.05 -13.43 -9.20
C LYS A 397 7.56 -13.32 -10.64
N ALA A 398 6.66 -13.37 -11.61
CA ALA A 398 7.02 -13.22 -13.03
C ALA A 398 7.49 -11.81 -13.39
N LEU A 399 6.95 -10.78 -12.74
CA LEU A 399 7.33 -9.38 -12.91
C LEU A 399 8.47 -8.93 -12.00
N ALA A 400 8.97 -9.77 -11.10
CA ALA A 400 9.97 -9.39 -10.10
C ALA A 400 11.18 -8.65 -10.71
N ASN A 401 11.64 -9.11 -11.87
CA ASN A 401 12.78 -8.53 -12.59
C ASN A 401 12.41 -7.45 -13.63
N SER A 402 11.12 -7.20 -13.85
CA SER A 402 10.65 -6.14 -14.73
C SER A 402 10.89 -4.78 -14.09
N THR A 403 11.28 -3.80 -14.91
CA THR A 403 11.41 -2.43 -14.43
C THR A 403 10.06 -1.73 -14.45
N ILE A 404 9.89 -0.67 -13.66
CA ILE A 404 8.67 0.13 -13.64
C ILE A 404 8.28 0.58 -15.07
N SER A 405 9.27 0.97 -15.88
CA SER A 405 9.04 1.44 -17.26
C SER A 405 8.64 0.33 -18.23
N SER A 406 8.94 -0.95 -17.94
CA SER A 406 8.67 -2.07 -18.84
C SER A 406 7.42 -2.89 -18.48
N ILE A 407 6.80 -2.65 -17.31
CA ILE A 407 5.68 -3.47 -16.77
C ILE A 407 4.63 -3.77 -17.84
N GLN A 408 4.12 -2.74 -18.53
CA GLN A 408 3.06 -2.92 -19.54
C GLN A 408 3.48 -3.91 -20.63
N THR A 409 4.72 -3.81 -21.10
CA THR A 409 5.24 -4.68 -22.17
C THR A 409 5.53 -6.09 -21.64
N ASP A 410 6.00 -6.21 -20.40
CA ASP A 410 6.36 -7.49 -19.82
C ASP A 410 5.13 -8.31 -19.40
N VAL A 411 4.10 -7.67 -18.81
CA VAL A 411 2.81 -8.30 -18.52
C VAL A 411 2.22 -8.98 -19.76
N MET A 412 2.31 -8.33 -20.92
CA MET A 412 1.78 -8.83 -22.18
C MET A 412 2.48 -10.10 -22.70
N LYS A 413 3.68 -10.39 -22.21
CA LYS A 413 4.49 -11.56 -22.57
C LYS A 413 4.37 -12.71 -21.56
N ILE A 414 3.84 -12.46 -20.37
CA ILE A 414 3.69 -13.50 -19.34
C ILE A 414 2.59 -14.47 -19.78
N LYS A 415 2.88 -15.76 -19.63
CA LYS A 415 1.92 -16.82 -19.91
C LYS A 415 0.78 -16.80 -18.88
N ILE A 416 -0.46 -17.01 -19.32
CA ILE A 416 -1.67 -17.01 -18.48
C ILE A 416 -1.55 -18.05 -17.36
N GLY A 417 -0.92 -19.20 -17.61
CA GLY A 417 -0.68 -20.22 -16.58
C GLY A 417 0.13 -19.67 -15.40
N THR A 418 1.16 -18.86 -15.67
CA THR A 418 1.94 -18.18 -14.63
C THR A 418 1.13 -17.11 -13.91
N ILE A 419 0.28 -16.36 -14.63
CA ILE A 419 -0.61 -15.36 -14.02
C ILE A 419 -1.59 -16.02 -13.05
N LEU A 420 -2.07 -17.22 -13.38
CA LEU A 420 -2.95 -18.05 -12.57
C LEU A 420 -2.21 -18.90 -11.52
N ASP A 421 -0.91 -18.67 -11.32
CA ASP A 421 -0.07 -19.32 -10.31
C ASP A 421 0.08 -20.85 -10.47
N TYR A 422 0.15 -21.32 -11.73
CA TYR A 422 0.53 -22.69 -12.10
C TYR A 422 2.01 -22.78 -12.47
N ASP A 423 2.59 -23.96 -12.23
CA ASP A 423 3.99 -24.25 -12.52
C ASP A 423 4.15 -24.92 -13.88
N TYR A 424 5.02 -24.38 -14.74
CA TYR A 424 5.32 -24.96 -16.05
C TYR A 424 6.52 -25.90 -15.99
N ASN A 425 6.29 -27.18 -16.22
CA ASN A 425 7.34 -28.17 -16.31
C ASN A 425 7.96 -28.19 -17.71
N LYS A 426 9.15 -27.60 -17.85
CA LYS A 426 9.89 -27.54 -19.14
C LYS A 426 10.23 -28.90 -19.74
N LYS A 427 10.29 -29.99 -18.95
CA LYS A 427 10.63 -31.33 -19.45
C LYS A 427 9.43 -32.01 -20.09
N THR A 428 8.25 -31.88 -19.48
CA THR A 428 7.02 -32.50 -19.98
C THR A 428 6.23 -31.56 -20.90
N GLY A 429 6.47 -30.26 -20.83
CA GLY A 429 5.69 -29.24 -21.53
C GLY A 429 4.29 -29.05 -20.93
N LEU A 430 4.08 -29.45 -19.68
CA LEU A 430 2.78 -29.43 -19.02
C LEU A 430 2.78 -28.46 -17.83
N TRP A 431 1.59 -27.95 -17.52
CA TRP A 431 1.32 -27.14 -16.34
C TRP A 431 0.85 -28.01 -15.18
N SER A 432 1.25 -27.67 -13.96
CA SER A 432 0.78 -28.33 -12.73
C SER A 432 0.34 -27.31 -11.67
N ASP A 433 -0.59 -27.71 -10.82
CA ASP A 433 -0.91 -26.97 -9.60
C ASP A 433 0.20 -27.12 -8.54
N LYS A 434 0.04 -26.46 -7.40
CA LYS A 434 0.99 -26.51 -6.28
C LYS A 434 1.16 -27.88 -5.63
N ASN A 435 0.29 -28.84 -5.95
CA ASN A 435 0.35 -30.21 -5.45
C ASN A 435 0.90 -31.17 -6.53
N ASP A 436 1.56 -30.64 -7.56
CA ASP A 436 2.08 -31.38 -8.73
C ASP A 436 1.00 -32.09 -9.56
N ASN A 437 -0.28 -31.73 -9.43
CA ASN A 437 -1.32 -32.28 -10.28
C ASN A 437 -1.28 -31.59 -11.65
N VAL A 438 -1.14 -32.38 -12.71
CA VAL A 438 -1.18 -31.87 -14.09
C VAL A 438 -2.54 -31.23 -14.36
N VAL A 439 -2.52 -29.98 -14.81
CA VAL A 439 -3.71 -29.23 -15.16
C VAL A 439 -4.27 -29.74 -16.48
N SER A 440 -5.59 -29.79 -16.62
CA SER A 440 -6.28 -30.22 -17.83
C SER A 440 -7.43 -29.27 -18.19
N GLY A 441 -8.11 -29.56 -19.31
CA GLY A 441 -9.28 -28.81 -19.77
C GLY A 441 -8.96 -27.37 -20.17
N ILE A 442 -9.89 -26.46 -19.89
CA ILE A 442 -9.78 -25.05 -20.30
C ILE A 442 -8.53 -24.36 -19.76
N ILE A 443 -8.11 -24.67 -18.53
CA ILE A 443 -6.96 -24.00 -17.91
C ILE A 443 -5.68 -24.41 -18.64
N ALA A 444 -5.46 -25.70 -18.86
CA ALA A 444 -4.32 -26.18 -19.65
C ALA A 444 -4.33 -25.61 -21.07
N ALA A 445 -5.52 -25.47 -21.66
CA ALA A 445 -5.68 -24.93 -23.01
C ALA A 445 -5.28 -23.46 -23.13
N VAL A 446 -5.55 -22.63 -22.12
CA VAL A 446 -5.21 -21.19 -22.13
C VAL A 446 -3.87 -20.89 -21.47
N ALA A 447 -3.30 -21.81 -20.68
CA ALA A 447 -2.13 -21.55 -19.86
C ALA A 447 -0.91 -21.10 -20.68
N ASP A 448 -0.73 -21.61 -21.90
CA ASP A 448 0.37 -21.21 -22.79
C ASP A 448 0.13 -19.92 -23.57
N LEU A 449 -1.10 -19.39 -23.54
CA LEU A 449 -1.39 -18.09 -24.13
C LEU A 449 -0.81 -16.98 -23.25
N THR A 450 -0.70 -15.79 -23.83
CA THR A 450 -0.35 -14.56 -23.12
C THR A 450 -1.49 -13.56 -23.25
N PRO A 451 -1.58 -12.51 -22.42
CA PRO A 451 -2.58 -11.45 -22.62
C PRO A 451 -2.59 -10.87 -24.04
N GLN A 452 -1.40 -10.75 -24.67
CA GLN A 452 -1.27 -10.30 -26.05
C GLN A 452 -1.90 -11.24 -27.08
N THR A 453 -1.82 -12.55 -26.84
CA THR A 453 -2.28 -13.57 -27.79
C THR A 453 -3.66 -14.12 -27.46
N LEU A 454 -4.21 -13.83 -26.27
CA LEU A 454 -5.42 -14.44 -25.73
C LEU A 454 -6.61 -14.41 -26.68
N SER A 455 -6.93 -13.24 -27.24
CA SER A 455 -8.10 -13.04 -28.11
C SER A 455 -8.05 -13.85 -29.41
N THR A 456 -6.86 -14.09 -29.94
CA THR A 456 -6.68 -14.89 -31.17
C THR A 456 -6.33 -16.35 -30.87
N GLY A 457 -5.69 -16.60 -29.74
CA GLY A 457 -5.26 -17.92 -29.27
C GLY A 457 -6.45 -18.77 -28.85
N ILE A 458 -7.41 -18.20 -28.11
CA ILE A 458 -8.63 -18.92 -27.70
C ILE A 458 -9.35 -19.50 -28.92
N ASN A 459 -9.45 -18.73 -30.00
CA ASN A 459 -10.13 -19.17 -31.22
C ASN A 459 -9.46 -20.36 -31.92
N LYS A 460 -8.20 -20.65 -31.60
CA LYS A 460 -7.43 -21.77 -32.17
C LYS A 460 -7.39 -23.00 -31.26
N ILE A 461 -7.85 -22.87 -30.01
CA ILE A 461 -7.92 -23.99 -29.08
C ILE A 461 -8.96 -24.98 -29.60
N SER A 462 -8.61 -26.26 -29.69
CA SER A 462 -9.58 -27.30 -29.99
C SER A 462 -10.51 -27.52 -28.80
N ILE A 463 -11.79 -27.78 -29.08
CA ILE A 463 -12.78 -28.16 -28.07
C ILE A 463 -12.32 -29.45 -27.35
N GLY A 464 -11.57 -30.33 -28.04
CA GLY A 464 -11.01 -31.55 -27.44
C GLY A 464 -10.11 -31.24 -26.25
N THR A 465 -9.19 -30.27 -26.41
CA THR A 465 -8.34 -29.81 -25.32
C THR A 465 -9.15 -29.18 -24.19
N VAL A 466 -10.19 -28.38 -24.52
CA VAL A 466 -11.09 -27.77 -23.52
C VAL A 466 -11.83 -28.84 -22.70
N LEU A 467 -12.22 -29.93 -23.34
CA LEU A 467 -12.86 -31.10 -22.71
C LEU A 467 -11.87 -32.00 -21.96
N GLY A 468 -10.59 -31.64 -21.89
CA GLY A 468 -9.55 -32.42 -21.20
C GLY A 468 -9.11 -33.68 -21.95
N MET A 469 -9.32 -33.73 -23.26
CA MET A 469 -8.92 -34.85 -24.11
C MET A 469 -7.49 -34.67 -24.61
N TYR A 470 -6.87 -35.79 -25.01
CA TYR A 470 -5.48 -35.83 -25.46
C TYR A 470 -5.41 -36.27 -26.92
N GLN A 471 -4.58 -35.63 -27.74
CA GLN A 471 -4.43 -35.97 -29.15
C GLN A 471 -3.10 -36.70 -29.41
N LYS A 472 -3.17 -37.84 -30.10
CA LYS A 472 -2.00 -38.57 -30.59
C LYS A 472 -2.27 -39.05 -32.01
N GLU A 473 -1.36 -38.73 -32.93
CA GLU A 473 -1.44 -39.12 -34.35
C GLU A 473 -2.79 -38.75 -35.00
N GLY A 474 -3.35 -37.60 -34.63
CA GLY A 474 -4.64 -37.11 -35.14
C GLY A 474 -5.89 -37.71 -34.48
N VAL A 475 -5.74 -38.68 -33.58
CA VAL A 475 -6.85 -39.31 -32.83
C VAL A 475 -6.94 -38.70 -31.43
N TRP A 476 -8.17 -38.43 -30.98
CA TRP A 476 -8.45 -37.93 -29.63
C TRP A 476 -8.72 -39.07 -28.64
N TYR A 477 -8.27 -38.91 -27.41
CA TYR A 477 -8.34 -39.87 -26.32
C TYR A 477 -8.87 -39.23 -25.04
N LYS A 478 -9.55 -40.01 -24.20
CA LYS A 478 -10.12 -39.57 -22.91
C LYS A 478 -9.09 -39.59 -21.78
N ASP A 479 -7.95 -40.24 -21.99
CA ASP A 479 -6.90 -40.44 -21.00
C ASP A 479 -5.53 -40.01 -21.55
N GLN A 480 -4.64 -39.59 -20.64
CA GLN A 480 -3.30 -39.09 -20.99
C GLN A 480 -2.41 -40.17 -21.62
N ASN A 481 -2.61 -41.44 -21.26
CA ASN A 481 -1.87 -42.56 -21.84
C ASN A 481 -2.32 -42.90 -23.27
N CYS A 482 -3.36 -42.23 -23.79
CA CYS A 482 -3.93 -42.45 -25.11
C CYS A 482 -4.35 -43.92 -25.32
N THR A 483 -5.03 -44.50 -24.33
CA THR A 483 -5.52 -45.89 -24.36
C THR A 483 -7.01 -45.99 -24.64
N ILE A 484 -7.79 -44.96 -24.28
CA ILE A 484 -9.24 -44.91 -24.43
C ILE A 484 -9.59 -43.85 -25.47
N LYS A 485 -9.95 -44.27 -26.68
CA LYS A 485 -10.33 -43.34 -27.76
C LYS A 485 -11.58 -42.54 -27.40
N ALA A 486 -11.61 -41.30 -27.86
CA ALA A 486 -12.83 -40.51 -27.95
C ALA A 486 -13.81 -41.18 -28.92
N THR A 487 -15.09 -41.23 -28.57
CA THR A 487 -16.17 -41.77 -29.42
C THR A 487 -17.38 -40.84 -29.41
N GLY A 488 -18.30 -41.05 -30.36
CA GLY A 488 -19.55 -40.30 -30.50
C GLY A 488 -19.33 -38.78 -30.58
N ILE A 489 -20.19 -38.03 -29.88
CA ILE A 489 -20.19 -36.56 -29.89
C ILE A 489 -18.83 -35.97 -29.49
N ASN A 490 -18.14 -36.55 -28.50
CA ASN A 490 -16.85 -36.04 -28.05
C ASN A 490 -15.78 -36.14 -29.14
N ALA A 491 -15.75 -37.24 -29.90
CA ALA A 491 -14.79 -37.42 -30.99
C ALA A 491 -15.00 -36.41 -32.13
N VAL A 492 -16.25 -36.02 -32.39
CA VAL A 492 -16.59 -35.03 -33.39
C VAL A 492 -16.25 -33.63 -32.91
N LEU A 493 -16.76 -33.23 -31.74
CA LEU A 493 -16.51 -31.91 -31.17
C LEU A 493 -15.01 -31.65 -31.00
N ALA A 494 -14.24 -32.66 -30.60
CA ALA A 494 -12.82 -32.50 -30.32
C ALA A 494 -11.98 -31.98 -31.52
N LYS A 495 -12.46 -32.16 -32.75
CA LYS A 495 -11.80 -31.69 -33.98
C LYS A 495 -12.01 -30.20 -34.26
N TYR A 496 -13.04 -29.61 -33.66
CA TYR A 496 -13.39 -28.20 -33.86
C TYR A 496 -12.65 -27.30 -32.89
N THR A 497 -12.55 -26.03 -33.25
CA THR A 497 -11.96 -24.99 -32.41
C THR A 497 -13.04 -24.12 -31.76
N VAL A 498 -12.70 -23.49 -30.63
CA VAL A 498 -13.62 -22.60 -29.89
C VAL A 498 -14.04 -21.38 -30.73
N GLY A 499 -13.17 -20.91 -31.63
CA GLY A 499 -13.45 -19.78 -32.52
C GLY A 499 -14.49 -20.07 -33.60
N GLY A 500 -14.91 -21.34 -33.71
CA GLY A 500 -15.97 -21.80 -34.59
C GLY A 500 -15.49 -22.02 -36.02
N ASP A 501 -15.53 -23.26 -36.46
CA ASP A 501 -15.88 -23.55 -37.85
C ASP A 501 -17.41 -23.68 -37.90
N THR A 502 -18.05 -23.11 -38.92
CA THR A 502 -19.52 -23.18 -39.16
C THR A 502 -20.03 -24.60 -39.45
N GLY A 503 -19.23 -25.64 -39.18
CA GLY A 503 -19.50 -27.03 -39.51
C GLY A 503 -19.90 -27.91 -38.33
N ILE A 504 -19.99 -27.40 -37.09
CA ILE A 504 -20.35 -28.24 -35.92
C ILE A 504 -21.73 -28.86 -36.11
N SER A 505 -22.74 -28.09 -36.53
CA SER A 505 -24.09 -28.63 -36.79
C SER A 505 -24.05 -29.70 -37.88
N VAL A 506 -23.38 -29.43 -39.00
CA VAL A 506 -23.22 -30.38 -40.12
C VAL A 506 -22.51 -31.65 -39.69
N ALA A 507 -21.50 -31.57 -38.82
CA ALA A 507 -20.80 -32.75 -38.34
C ALA A 507 -21.58 -33.52 -37.28
N LEU A 508 -22.33 -32.83 -36.41
CA LEU A 508 -23.27 -33.49 -35.50
C LEU A 508 -24.35 -34.25 -36.30
N ASP A 509 -24.84 -33.66 -37.39
CA ASP A 509 -25.83 -34.25 -38.31
C ASP A 509 -25.35 -35.53 -39.00
N GLN A 510 -24.02 -35.75 -39.06
CA GLN A 510 -23.39 -36.93 -39.65
C GLN A 510 -23.08 -38.03 -38.63
N ILE A 511 -23.17 -37.75 -37.32
CA ILE A 511 -22.94 -38.76 -36.28
C ILE A 511 -24.04 -39.79 -36.35
N LYS A 512 -23.65 -41.05 -36.47
CA LYS A 512 -24.56 -42.18 -36.43
C LYS A 512 -24.93 -42.53 -34.99
N LEU A 513 -26.19 -42.90 -34.74
CA LEU A 513 -26.70 -43.28 -33.42
C LEU A 513 -25.94 -44.48 -32.86
N GLY A 514 -25.48 -45.40 -33.70
CA GLY A 514 -24.65 -46.53 -33.27
C GLY A 514 -23.39 -46.06 -32.53
N GLU A 515 -22.74 -45.01 -33.00
CA GLU A 515 -21.55 -44.43 -32.35
C GLU A 515 -21.89 -43.77 -31.00
N ILE A 516 -23.10 -43.21 -30.87
CA ILE A 516 -23.60 -42.61 -29.63
C ILE A 516 -23.98 -43.68 -28.62
N MET A 517 -24.56 -44.78 -29.10
CA MET A 517 -24.94 -45.96 -28.31
C MET A 517 -23.73 -46.81 -27.87
N GLY A 518 -22.52 -46.49 -28.36
CA GLY A 518 -21.30 -47.22 -28.02
C GLY A 518 -21.07 -48.48 -28.85
N LEU A 519 -21.74 -48.61 -30.00
CA LEU A 519 -21.52 -49.69 -30.96
C LEU A 519 -20.31 -49.37 -31.85
N TYR A 520 -19.70 -50.44 -32.38
CA TYR A 520 -18.52 -50.38 -33.24
C TYR A 520 -18.87 -50.83 -34.65
N GLN A 521 -18.51 -50.03 -35.66
CA GLN A 521 -18.75 -50.41 -37.05
C GLN A 521 -17.57 -51.25 -37.58
N GLY A 522 -17.85 -52.48 -37.99
CA GLY A 522 -16.88 -53.40 -38.57
C GLY A 522 -16.53 -53.06 -40.03
N LYS A 523 -15.51 -53.72 -40.58
CA LYS A 523 -15.11 -53.57 -42.00
C LYS A 523 -16.17 -54.08 -42.99
N ASP A 524 -17.12 -54.87 -42.51
CA ASP A 524 -18.28 -55.39 -43.23
C ASP A 524 -19.49 -54.44 -43.18
N ASN A 525 -19.31 -53.22 -42.66
CA ASN A 525 -20.34 -52.21 -42.42
C ASN A 525 -21.44 -52.62 -41.41
N LYS A 526 -21.24 -53.70 -40.65
CA LYS A 526 -22.17 -54.08 -39.56
C LYS A 526 -21.77 -53.42 -38.23
N TRP A 527 -22.73 -53.33 -37.32
CA TRP A 527 -22.54 -52.81 -35.97
C TRP A 527 -22.28 -53.94 -34.99
N TYR A 528 -21.45 -53.68 -33.97
CA TYR A 528 -20.99 -54.65 -32.98
C TYR A 528 -21.02 -54.05 -31.57
N ASN A 529 -21.26 -54.87 -30.55
CA ASN A 529 -21.27 -54.49 -29.14
C ASN A 529 -19.85 -54.41 -28.53
N ASP A 530 -18.82 -54.83 -29.26
CA ASP A 530 -17.44 -54.87 -28.78
C ASP A 530 -16.46 -54.28 -29.81
N GLU A 531 -15.36 -53.69 -29.32
CA GLU A 531 -14.36 -53.03 -30.17
C GLU A 531 -13.66 -54.00 -31.14
N LYS A 532 -13.56 -55.28 -30.80
CA LYS A 532 -12.96 -56.30 -31.68
C LYS A 532 -13.90 -56.73 -32.81
N CYS A 533 -15.13 -56.21 -32.83
CA CYS A 533 -16.16 -56.55 -33.82
C CYS A 533 -16.42 -58.05 -33.86
N THR A 534 -16.62 -58.67 -32.69
CA THR A 534 -16.86 -60.12 -32.56
C THR A 534 -18.28 -60.47 -32.15
N ILE A 535 -19.01 -59.55 -31.52
CA ILE A 535 -20.38 -59.68 -31.05
C ILE A 535 -21.25 -58.70 -31.84
N PRO A 536 -21.97 -59.14 -32.88
CA PRO A 536 -22.85 -58.28 -33.64
C PRO A 536 -23.87 -57.55 -32.74
N ALA A 537 -24.21 -56.33 -33.10
CA ALA A 537 -25.40 -55.68 -32.60
C ALA A 537 -26.61 -56.38 -33.22
N GLU A 538 -27.66 -56.56 -32.44
CA GLU A 538 -28.87 -57.28 -32.85
C GLU A 538 -30.10 -56.37 -32.66
N ASN A 539 -31.21 -56.79 -33.29
CA ASN A 539 -32.54 -56.22 -33.09
C ASN A 539 -32.60 -54.71 -33.34
N LEU A 540 -33.38 -54.00 -32.52
CA LEU A 540 -33.55 -52.54 -32.60
C LEU A 540 -32.23 -51.78 -32.63
N SER A 541 -31.22 -52.22 -31.85
CA SER A 541 -29.91 -51.57 -31.80
C SER A 541 -29.21 -51.59 -33.16
N ALA A 542 -29.25 -52.71 -33.87
CA ALA A 542 -28.72 -52.80 -35.23
C ALA A 542 -29.53 -51.93 -36.21
N SER A 543 -30.85 -51.94 -36.09
CA SER A 543 -31.77 -51.27 -37.00
C SER A 543 -31.72 -49.74 -36.95
N VAL A 544 -31.43 -49.16 -35.77
CA VAL A 544 -31.31 -47.70 -35.61
C VAL A 544 -29.88 -47.19 -35.68
N ALA A 545 -28.88 -48.07 -35.60
CA ALA A 545 -27.48 -47.67 -35.49
C ALA A 545 -26.99 -46.79 -36.65
N ASP A 546 -27.49 -47.00 -37.87
CA ASP A 546 -27.10 -46.22 -39.04
C ASP A 546 -27.82 -44.88 -39.19
N LEU A 547 -28.84 -44.60 -38.37
CA LEU A 547 -29.49 -43.31 -38.36
C LEU A 547 -28.51 -42.25 -37.86
N THR A 548 -28.58 -41.08 -38.45
CA THR A 548 -27.85 -39.89 -38.00
C THR A 548 -28.79 -38.90 -37.33
N PHE A 549 -28.28 -37.89 -36.64
CA PHE A 549 -29.13 -36.81 -36.10
C PHE A 549 -30.03 -36.17 -37.16
N ALA A 550 -29.51 -35.95 -38.38
CA ALA A 550 -30.30 -35.38 -39.48
C ALA A 550 -31.38 -36.33 -40.02
N THR A 551 -31.19 -37.64 -39.89
CA THR A 551 -32.12 -38.66 -40.42
C THR A 551 -33.00 -39.29 -39.34
N PHE A 552 -32.78 -38.96 -38.07
CA PHE A 552 -33.61 -39.37 -36.94
C PHE A 552 -34.91 -38.54 -36.90
N THR A 553 -35.78 -38.79 -37.87
CA THR A 553 -37.10 -38.16 -38.01
C THR A 553 -38.21 -39.17 -37.69
N ALA A 554 -39.40 -38.66 -37.35
CA ALA A 554 -40.57 -39.49 -37.08
C ALA A 554 -40.86 -40.47 -38.24
N ASP A 555 -40.86 -39.99 -39.47
CA ASP A 555 -41.12 -40.81 -40.67
C ASP A 555 -40.09 -41.93 -40.86
N LYS A 556 -38.81 -41.65 -40.56
CA LYS A 556 -37.75 -42.64 -40.71
C LYS A 556 -37.81 -43.70 -39.62
N ILE A 557 -38.14 -43.29 -38.39
CA ILE A 557 -38.41 -44.21 -37.28
C ILE A 557 -39.63 -45.08 -37.59
N GLU A 558 -40.72 -44.50 -38.11
CA GLU A 558 -41.91 -45.26 -38.51
C GLU A 558 -41.56 -46.31 -39.56
N THR A 559 -40.77 -45.95 -40.57
CA THR A 559 -40.28 -46.90 -41.59
C THR A 559 -39.50 -48.05 -40.97
N ILE A 560 -38.55 -47.74 -40.07
CA ILE A 560 -37.76 -48.78 -39.39
C ILE A 560 -38.66 -49.68 -38.54
N VAL A 561 -39.57 -49.11 -37.75
CA VAL A 561 -40.47 -49.88 -36.90
C VAL A 561 -41.34 -50.82 -37.74
N LYS A 562 -41.80 -50.37 -38.91
CA LYS A 562 -42.57 -51.22 -39.85
C LYS A 562 -41.74 -52.36 -40.43
N ASP A 563 -40.47 -52.13 -40.69
CA ASP A 563 -39.55 -53.11 -41.29
C ASP A 563 -38.94 -54.10 -40.28
N LEU A 564 -38.97 -53.79 -38.97
CA LEU A 564 -38.56 -54.71 -37.91
C LEU A 564 -39.32 -56.03 -38.01
N LYS A 565 -38.64 -57.13 -37.71
CA LYS A 565 -39.22 -58.45 -37.64
C LYS A 565 -39.87 -58.70 -36.28
N VAL A 566 -40.78 -59.67 -36.23
CA VAL A 566 -41.45 -60.03 -34.98
C VAL A 566 -40.43 -60.58 -33.97
N ASP A 567 -39.45 -61.35 -34.42
CA ASP A 567 -38.38 -61.88 -33.56
C ASP A 567 -37.35 -60.83 -33.11
N ASP A 568 -37.23 -59.70 -33.83
CA ASP A 568 -36.44 -58.55 -33.38
C ASP A 568 -37.02 -57.88 -32.10
N ILE A 569 -38.31 -58.06 -31.83
CA ILE A 569 -39.02 -57.38 -30.72
C ILE A 569 -39.56 -58.37 -29.68
N PHE A 570 -40.11 -59.49 -30.14
CA PHE A 570 -40.76 -60.48 -29.30
C PHE A 570 -39.95 -61.77 -29.30
N ASP A 571 -39.78 -62.36 -28.11
CA ASP A 571 -39.29 -63.73 -28.01
C ASP A 571 -40.35 -64.70 -28.55
N THR A 572 -40.17 -65.16 -29.78
CA THR A 572 -41.08 -66.08 -30.45
C THR A 572 -40.92 -67.53 -29.99
N GLU A 573 -39.79 -67.87 -29.36
CA GLU A 573 -39.58 -69.20 -28.76
C GLU A 573 -40.29 -69.31 -27.40
N GLY A 574 -40.35 -68.20 -26.64
CA GLY A 574 -41.04 -68.13 -25.35
C GLY A 574 -42.55 -67.85 -25.43
N SER A 575 -43.02 -67.21 -26.51
CA SER A 575 -44.43 -66.80 -26.65
C SER A 575 -45.25 -67.75 -27.53
N LYS A 576 -46.15 -68.51 -26.89
CA LYS A 576 -47.03 -69.52 -27.54
C LYS A 576 -47.96 -68.95 -28.62
N LEU A 577 -48.27 -67.66 -28.57
CA LEU A 577 -49.09 -67.00 -29.60
C LEU A 577 -48.24 -66.51 -30.77
N PHE A 578 -47.06 -65.94 -30.49
CA PHE A 578 -46.16 -65.47 -31.54
C PHE A 578 -45.46 -66.61 -32.26
N SER A 579 -45.35 -67.81 -31.67
CA SER A 579 -44.86 -69.01 -32.35
C SER A 579 -45.72 -69.48 -33.52
N LEU A 580 -46.95 -68.97 -33.65
CA LEU A 580 -47.82 -69.20 -34.81
C LEU A 580 -47.51 -68.31 -36.01
N ILE A 581 -46.64 -67.31 -35.80
CA ILE A 581 -46.32 -66.29 -36.78
C ILE A 581 -44.87 -66.51 -37.19
N SER A 582 -44.58 -66.36 -38.48
CA SER A 582 -43.20 -66.47 -38.95
C SER A 582 -42.34 -65.41 -38.29
N ASN A 583 -41.17 -65.79 -37.79
CA ASN A 583 -40.16 -64.87 -37.27
C ASN A 583 -39.85 -63.74 -38.27
N ASP A 584 -39.81 -64.05 -39.57
CA ASP A 584 -39.57 -63.09 -40.66
C ASP A 584 -40.75 -62.14 -40.95
N THR A 585 -41.83 -62.18 -40.17
CA THR A 585 -42.97 -61.27 -40.34
C THR A 585 -42.57 -59.86 -39.92
N ASN A 586 -42.77 -58.88 -40.80
CA ASN A 586 -42.62 -57.47 -40.44
C ASN A 586 -43.69 -57.02 -39.45
N ILE A 587 -43.35 -56.12 -38.52
CA ILE A 587 -44.30 -55.56 -37.55
C ILE A 587 -45.51 -54.90 -38.22
N GLU A 588 -45.34 -54.25 -39.38
CA GLU A 588 -46.48 -53.70 -40.14
C GLU A 588 -47.52 -54.76 -40.52
N ASN A 589 -47.07 -55.99 -40.78
CA ASN A 589 -47.91 -57.11 -41.16
C ASN A 589 -48.35 -57.96 -39.97
N LEU A 590 -47.90 -57.65 -38.76
CA LEU A 590 -48.22 -58.41 -37.54
C LEU A 590 -49.74 -58.54 -37.30
N PRO A 591 -50.57 -57.48 -37.43
CA PRO A 591 -52.02 -57.62 -37.22
C PRO A 591 -52.66 -58.64 -38.17
N SER A 592 -52.34 -58.55 -39.46
CA SER A 592 -52.84 -59.48 -40.49
C SER A 592 -52.30 -60.89 -40.29
N ALA A 593 -51.03 -61.04 -39.91
CA ALA A 593 -50.43 -62.34 -39.64
C ALA A 593 -51.03 -63.00 -38.39
N MET A 594 -51.27 -62.23 -37.32
CA MET A 594 -52.00 -62.69 -36.13
C MET A 594 -53.42 -63.13 -36.49
N GLN A 595 -54.14 -62.33 -37.28
CA GLN A 595 -55.49 -62.68 -37.71
C GLN A 595 -55.47 -63.98 -38.53
N ASN A 596 -54.60 -64.10 -39.51
CA ASN A 596 -54.48 -65.31 -40.33
C ASN A 596 -54.10 -66.53 -39.48
N ALA A 597 -53.16 -66.38 -38.55
CA ALA A 597 -52.78 -67.44 -37.62
C ALA A 597 -53.98 -67.91 -36.77
N LEU A 598 -54.79 -66.99 -36.25
CA LEU A 598 -55.99 -67.32 -35.47
C LEU A 598 -57.14 -67.88 -36.33
N GLU A 599 -57.24 -67.49 -37.60
CA GLU A 599 -58.24 -68.05 -38.52
C GLU A 599 -57.88 -69.46 -39.00
N GLU A 600 -56.59 -69.76 -39.12
CA GLU A 600 -56.08 -71.04 -39.64
C GLU A 600 -55.77 -72.07 -38.56
N ILE A 601 -55.61 -71.67 -37.30
CA ILE A 601 -55.31 -72.60 -36.19
C ILE A 601 -56.46 -73.58 -35.95
N THR A 602 -56.13 -74.86 -35.78
CA THR A 602 -57.10 -75.87 -35.39
C THR A 602 -57.40 -75.78 -33.89
N VAL A 603 -58.56 -76.29 -33.46
CA VAL A 603 -58.90 -76.31 -32.03
C VAL A 603 -57.89 -77.15 -31.23
N GLN A 604 -57.37 -78.25 -31.81
CA GLN A 604 -56.33 -79.06 -31.18
C GLN A 604 -55.03 -78.28 -31.03
N ASP A 605 -54.55 -77.61 -32.08
CA ASP A 605 -53.32 -76.81 -32.02
C ASP A 605 -53.46 -75.63 -31.04
N ALA A 606 -54.65 -75.00 -30.99
CA ALA A 606 -54.95 -73.94 -30.03
C ALA A 606 -54.93 -74.44 -28.58
N MET A 607 -55.37 -75.68 -28.33
CA MET A 607 -55.28 -76.31 -27.02
C MET A 607 -53.84 -76.70 -26.67
N ASP A 608 -53.09 -77.26 -27.62
CA ASP A 608 -51.69 -77.65 -27.42
C ASP A 608 -50.81 -76.43 -27.11
N LEU A 609 -51.09 -75.30 -27.77
CA LEU A 609 -50.47 -74.00 -27.48
C LEU A 609 -51.09 -73.28 -26.27
N ASN A 610 -52.06 -73.87 -25.57
CA ASN A 610 -52.78 -73.27 -24.44
C ASN A 610 -53.35 -71.87 -24.74
N ILE A 611 -53.71 -71.61 -25.98
CA ILE A 611 -54.48 -70.42 -26.39
C ILE A 611 -55.92 -70.59 -25.92
N ILE A 612 -56.41 -71.83 -25.92
CA ILE A 612 -57.73 -72.21 -25.40
C ILE A 612 -57.52 -73.36 -24.42
N GLU A 613 -58.14 -73.27 -23.26
CA GLU A 613 -58.13 -74.35 -22.28
C GLU A 613 -59.54 -74.92 -22.13
N LEU A 614 -59.69 -76.21 -22.44
CA LEU A 614 -60.95 -76.95 -22.30
C LEU A 614 -60.75 -78.10 -21.31
N ASP A 615 -61.45 -78.04 -20.19
CA ASP A 615 -61.44 -79.13 -19.22
C ASP A 615 -62.03 -80.44 -19.80
N SER A 616 -61.78 -81.55 -19.12
CA SER A 616 -62.24 -82.87 -19.56
C SER A 616 -63.77 -82.99 -19.67
N THR A 617 -64.50 -82.19 -18.89
CA THR A 617 -65.98 -82.16 -18.92
C THR A 617 -66.47 -81.46 -20.19
N ALA A 618 -65.89 -80.32 -20.53
CA ALA A 618 -66.16 -79.57 -21.75
C ALA A 618 -65.82 -80.40 -23.00
N GLN A 619 -64.66 -81.05 -23.02
CA GLN A 619 -64.27 -81.94 -24.12
C GLN A 619 -65.24 -83.12 -24.29
N THR A 620 -65.70 -83.73 -23.19
CA THR A 620 -66.68 -84.83 -23.22
C THR A 620 -68.01 -84.36 -23.81
N LYS A 621 -68.47 -83.17 -23.42
CA LYS A 621 -69.69 -82.56 -23.98
C LYS A 621 -69.54 -82.26 -25.48
N LEU A 622 -68.44 -81.65 -25.90
CA LEU A 622 -68.19 -81.37 -27.31
C LEU A 622 -68.13 -82.67 -28.14
N ASN A 623 -67.48 -83.72 -27.64
CA ASN A 623 -67.50 -85.03 -28.29
C ASN A 623 -68.94 -85.57 -28.46
N SER A 624 -69.80 -85.43 -27.44
CA SER A 624 -71.20 -85.88 -27.56
C SER A 624 -72.03 -85.08 -28.57
N ILE A 625 -71.68 -83.80 -28.80
CA ILE A 625 -72.34 -82.92 -29.76
C ILE A 625 -71.90 -83.23 -31.19
N PHE A 626 -70.59 -83.38 -31.44
CA PHE A 626 -70.03 -83.49 -32.79
C PHE A 626 -69.89 -84.93 -33.32
N ASN A 627 -69.73 -85.94 -32.44
CA ASN A 627 -69.60 -87.35 -32.87
C ASN A 627 -70.79 -87.86 -33.70
N PRO A 628 -72.07 -87.55 -33.37
CA PRO A 628 -73.21 -87.98 -34.18
C PRO A 628 -73.19 -87.47 -35.62
N MET A 629 -72.46 -86.38 -35.89
CA MET A 629 -72.30 -85.78 -37.22
C MET A 629 -71.06 -86.30 -37.96
N SER A 630 -70.31 -87.23 -37.36
CA SER A 630 -69.00 -87.68 -37.87
C SER A 630 -67.98 -86.56 -38.07
N ILE A 631 -68.10 -85.46 -37.31
CA ILE A 631 -67.19 -84.31 -37.38
C ILE A 631 -66.17 -84.42 -36.24
N ASN A 632 -64.88 -84.41 -36.58
CA ASN A 632 -63.82 -84.28 -35.57
C ASN A 632 -63.59 -82.79 -35.27
N TRP A 633 -64.25 -82.27 -34.23
CA TRP A 633 -64.20 -80.85 -33.89
C TRP A 633 -62.79 -80.35 -33.53
N LYS A 634 -61.90 -81.25 -33.10
CA LYS A 634 -60.51 -80.92 -32.77
C LYS A 634 -59.68 -80.53 -33.99
N THR A 635 -60.00 -81.07 -35.16
CA THR A 635 -59.30 -80.77 -36.42
C THR A 635 -59.90 -79.60 -37.18
N LEU A 636 -61.04 -79.07 -36.72
CA LEU A 636 -61.64 -77.88 -37.31
C LEU A 636 -60.80 -76.65 -37.00
N LYS A 637 -60.75 -75.71 -37.93
CA LYS A 637 -60.23 -74.37 -37.65
C LYS A 637 -61.10 -73.70 -36.61
N LEU A 638 -60.55 -72.79 -35.80
CA LEU A 638 -61.29 -72.17 -34.70
C LEU A 638 -62.60 -71.49 -35.16
N LYS A 639 -62.56 -70.79 -36.30
CA LYS A 639 -63.74 -70.14 -36.91
C LYS A 639 -64.82 -71.14 -37.36
N GLU A 640 -64.38 -72.25 -37.95
CA GLU A 640 -65.28 -73.34 -38.39
C GLU A 640 -65.90 -74.04 -37.18
N PHE A 641 -65.10 -74.27 -36.14
CA PHE A 641 -65.55 -74.84 -34.88
C PHE A 641 -66.60 -73.96 -34.20
N LEU A 642 -66.37 -72.65 -34.07
CA LEU A 642 -67.34 -71.72 -33.48
C LEU A 642 -68.63 -71.66 -34.30
N SER A 643 -68.53 -71.62 -35.63
CA SER A 643 -69.70 -71.61 -36.52
C SER A 643 -70.51 -72.91 -36.38
N ALA A 644 -69.82 -74.04 -36.37
CA ALA A 644 -70.43 -75.34 -36.19
C ALA A 644 -71.08 -75.44 -34.81
N LEU A 645 -70.40 -75.02 -33.75
CA LEU A 645 -70.91 -75.01 -32.38
C LEU A 645 -72.19 -74.17 -32.26
N ILE A 646 -72.21 -72.95 -32.81
CA ILE A 646 -73.40 -72.08 -32.83
C ILE A 646 -74.57 -72.77 -33.54
N SER A 647 -74.31 -73.49 -34.64
CA SER A 647 -75.37 -74.20 -35.37
C SER A 647 -75.97 -75.39 -34.62
N VAL A 648 -75.28 -75.92 -33.59
CA VAL A 648 -75.78 -77.05 -32.79
C VAL A 648 -76.30 -76.65 -31.42
N ILE A 649 -75.98 -75.45 -30.93
CA ILE A 649 -76.55 -74.93 -29.69
C ILE A 649 -77.98 -74.47 -29.99
N PRO A 650 -79.02 -75.08 -29.38
CA PRO A 650 -80.38 -74.56 -29.49
C PRO A 650 -80.41 -73.14 -28.90
N ALA A 651 -81.06 -72.20 -29.61
CA ALA A 651 -81.25 -70.82 -29.15
C ALA A 651 -81.85 -70.74 -27.74
#